data_AF-A0AAD7WQE2-F1
#
_entry.id   AF-A0AAD7WQE2-F1
#
_cell.length_a   1.000
_cell.length_b   1.000
_cell.length_c   1.000
_cell.angle_alpha   90.00
_cell.angle_beta   90.00
_cell.angle_gamma   90.00
#
_symmetry.space_group_name_H-M   'P 1'
#
loop_
_entity.id
_entity.type
_entity.pdbx_description
1 polymer ?
#
loop_
_entity_poly.entity_id
_entity_poly.type
_entity_poly.pdbx_seq_one_letter_code
_entity_poly.pdbx_strand_id
1 'polypeptide(L)'
;MGRHQENPVRLYFSYDPIANKSRCQIEGCTAEIAGNHGGNLQRHVQRMHPSAFARLLASTHVEDPSAPSSSASKRLFSAVDSKRTVHCLQDTVVVKKPRAEQFHITPDSLRDACVELVTVNGRPFSLMDDTGFRKILDPVLDIMGKSVRIDSEIVRDMVSEVAERERENLRNGLKGKLLMLKVDAVTYRNRSVLGINIQYTEGERIILRTLAVRELHEPHTGSYISSVVREVLKTYGIDLRQLYSITTDDGITMPEAVSLLSEFQNGEAEYDGDDSLEEGEQRHEDERTTEVKGPLAWGKGDGLLTLDIYETSGNVTGEIHSVVSGGPILRGVRCSAHVFHLAVDDALQDRNASSLVTKARRVSEKLQTPNVSAFLSRLGQRKVVVDRLSGWLSTYDMLERLCDLKTFCQDMAPTIQELHLKGLEWEEMGLLVCTLKPAKVTARLLQSEQLTAGDFFGAWLKCKIETDKIGGPFATLLVECLNRRQHMLFENEPFLAAVFLDPRYKVLLTEAQTEQAKSRLCNAWGMIQALSQNKQQFPLTEVYVESSTGDADDEIEEMLRARERENGDEGMKCKIMMMSMLNAYSSEARLKREENIFRYWLSTSQINADLYKLAVSVIPFPVTQVSVERAFSGLKYMLSLRARMNDNTLEDILFVRLNKQFGV
;
A
#
# COMPACT_ATOMS: atom_id res chain seq x y z
N MET A 1 -19.45 14.02 -19.45
CA MET A 1 -20.63 13.69 -20.29
C MET A 1 -21.16 12.35 -19.84
N GLY A 2 -22.44 12.26 -19.48
CA GLY A 2 -23.06 11.05 -18.94
C GLY A 2 -23.20 9.97 -20.01
N ARG A 3 -22.84 8.73 -19.67
CA ARG A 3 -23.12 7.58 -20.53
C ARG A 3 -24.62 7.29 -20.44
N HIS A 4 -25.36 7.49 -21.54
CA HIS A 4 -26.72 6.96 -21.67
C HIS A 4 -26.63 5.44 -21.84
N GLN A 5 -26.82 4.68 -20.76
CA GLN A 5 -27.18 3.27 -20.89
C GLN A 5 -28.63 3.20 -21.40
N GLU A 6 -28.83 2.72 -22.62
CA GLU A 6 -30.17 2.42 -23.12
C GLU A 6 -30.74 1.22 -22.36
N ASN A 7 -31.96 1.38 -21.84
CA ASN A 7 -32.63 0.33 -21.07
C ASN A 7 -32.93 -0.89 -21.98
N PRO A 8 -32.42 -2.09 -21.68
CA PRO A 8 -32.51 -3.26 -22.55
C PRO A 8 -33.95 -3.73 -22.81
N VAL A 9 -34.92 -3.34 -21.96
CA VAL A 9 -36.34 -3.67 -22.18
C VAL A 9 -36.91 -3.06 -23.47
N ARG A 10 -36.24 -2.04 -24.04
CA ARG A 10 -36.64 -1.40 -25.30
C ARG A 10 -36.70 -2.39 -26.46
N LEU A 11 -35.96 -3.49 -26.41
CA LEU A 11 -35.99 -4.59 -27.38
C LEU A 11 -37.38 -5.25 -27.51
N TYR A 12 -38.24 -5.13 -26.50
CA TYR A 12 -39.60 -5.68 -26.51
C TYR A 12 -40.68 -4.71 -27.01
N PHE A 13 -40.30 -3.54 -27.53
CA PHE A 13 -41.25 -2.52 -27.96
C PHE A 13 -40.93 -1.97 -29.35
N SER A 14 -42.00 -1.68 -30.10
CA SER A 14 -41.95 -0.84 -31.31
C SER A 14 -42.51 0.53 -30.98
N TYR A 15 -41.72 1.59 -31.18
CA TYR A 15 -42.13 2.98 -30.88
C TYR A 15 -42.59 3.70 -32.13
N ASP A 16 -43.80 4.25 -32.09
CA ASP A 16 -44.36 5.17 -33.08
C ASP A 16 -44.12 6.62 -32.64
N PRO A 17 -43.23 7.37 -33.32
CA PRO A 17 -42.93 8.77 -33.00
C PRO A 17 -44.09 9.73 -33.29
N ILE A 18 -44.98 9.38 -34.23
CA ILE A 18 -46.09 10.24 -34.66
C ILE A 18 -47.21 10.17 -33.62
N ALA A 19 -47.56 8.96 -33.18
CA ALA A 19 -48.56 8.76 -32.13
C ALA A 19 -47.99 8.94 -30.70
N ASN A 20 -46.66 9.07 -30.55
CA ASN A 20 -45.94 9.10 -29.27
C ASN A 20 -46.31 7.90 -28.38
N LYS A 21 -46.27 6.68 -28.94
CA LYS A 21 -46.67 5.44 -28.25
C LYS A 21 -45.72 4.28 -28.57
N SER A 22 -45.42 3.46 -27.56
CA SER A 22 -44.67 2.21 -27.67
C SER A 22 -45.60 1.00 -27.56
N ARG A 23 -45.67 0.16 -28.60
CA ARG A 23 -46.43 -1.09 -28.64
C ARG A 23 -45.57 -2.26 -28.18
N CYS A 24 -46.04 -3.02 -27.18
CA CYS A 24 -45.36 -4.24 -26.74
C CYS A 24 -45.39 -5.32 -27.82
N GLN A 25 -44.26 -6.03 -28.01
CA GLN A 25 -44.09 -7.08 -29.02
C GLN A 25 -44.03 -8.49 -28.40
N ILE A 26 -44.28 -8.63 -27.09
CA ILE A 26 -44.31 -9.93 -26.43
C ILE A 26 -45.62 -10.64 -26.79
N GLU A 27 -45.52 -11.90 -27.21
CA GLU A 27 -46.64 -12.72 -27.68
C GLU A 27 -47.83 -12.70 -26.69
N GLY A 28 -49.02 -12.44 -27.22
CA GLY A 28 -50.25 -12.31 -26.42
C GLY A 28 -50.47 -10.95 -25.75
N CYS A 29 -49.57 -9.98 -25.93
CA CYS A 29 -49.73 -8.62 -25.39
C CYS A 29 -50.18 -7.62 -26.46
N THR A 30 -51.27 -6.89 -26.18
CA THR A 30 -51.78 -5.81 -27.06
C THR A 30 -51.57 -4.41 -26.49
N ALA A 31 -50.80 -4.28 -25.41
CA ALA A 31 -50.63 -3.03 -24.70
C ALA A 31 -49.87 -1.96 -25.50
N GLU A 32 -50.38 -0.73 -25.46
CA GLU A 32 -49.71 0.48 -25.94
C GLU A 32 -49.38 1.38 -24.75
N ILE A 33 -48.14 1.85 -24.67
CA ILE A 33 -47.63 2.70 -23.60
C ILE A 33 -47.32 4.09 -24.19
N ALA A 34 -47.78 5.16 -23.54
CA ALA A 34 -47.45 6.51 -23.98
C ALA A 34 -45.96 6.84 -23.78
N GLY A 35 -45.31 7.33 -24.83
CA GLY A 35 -43.91 7.73 -24.87
C GLY A 35 -42.90 6.58 -24.89
N ASN A 36 -41.64 6.93 -25.15
CA ASN A 36 -40.52 5.98 -25.23
C ASN A 36 -39.63 6.02 -23.96
N HIS A 37 -40.24 6.17 -22.79
CA HIS A 37 -39.53 6.29 -21.50
C HIS A 37 -39.19 4.91 -20.95
N GLY A 38 -37.89 4.57 -20.89
CA GLY A 38 -37.41 3.23 -20.49
C GLY A 38 -37.98 2.70 -19.16
N GLY A 39 -38.17 3.57 -18.15
CA GLY A 39 -38.78 3.17 -16.88
C GLY A 39 -40.26 2.75 -16.98
N ASN A 40 -41.03 3.33 -17.90
CA ASN A 40 -42.42 2.94 -18.13
C ASN A 40 -42.50 1.61 -18.88
N LEU A 41 -41.65 1.44 -19.89
CA LEU A 41 -41.51 0.20 -20.65
C LEU A 41 -41.08 -0.96 -19.74
N GLN A 42 -40.09 -0.73 -18.87
CA GLN A 42 -39.62 -1.71 -17.90
C GLN A 42 -40.71 -2.12 -16.92
N ARG A 43 -41.46 -1.15 -16.38
CA ARG A 43 -42.55 -1.42 -15.43
C ARG A 43 -43.66 -2.27 -16.06
N HIS A 44 -43.93 -2.08 -17.35
CA HIS A 44 -44.86 -2.94 -18.08
C HIS A 44 -44.32 -4.37 -18.20
N VAL A 45 -43.09 -4.57 -18.69
CA VAL A 45 -42.50 -5.90 -18.87
C VAL A 45 -42.38 -6.64 -17.54
N GLN A 46 -41.98 -5.95 -16.47
CA GLN A 46 -41.90 -6.54 -15.12
C GLN A 46 -43.26 -7.01 -14.59
N ARG A 47 -44.35 -6.30 -14.90
CA ARG A 47 -45.69 -6.61 -14.35
C ARG A 47 -46.48 -7.57 -15.22
N MET A 48 -46.45 -7.39 -16.53
CA MET A 48 -47.27 -8.14 -17.48
C MET A 48 -46.51 -9.35 -18.05
N HIS A 49 -45.18 -9.32 -18.03
CA HIS A 49 -44.31 -10.37 -18.59
C HIS A 49 -43.15 -10.73 -17.65
N PRO A 50 -43.42 -11.15 -16.40
CA PRO A 50 -42.40 -11.40 -15.39
C PRO A 50 -41.36 -12.45 -15.85
N SER A 51 -41.80 -13.47 -16.61
CA SER A 51 -40.90 -14.47 -17.18
C SER A 51 -39.96 -13.90 -18.26
N ALA A 52 -40.43 -12.96 -19.09
CA ALA A 52 -39.59 -12.29 -20.07
C ALA A 52 -38.60 -11.33 -19.38
N PHE A 53 -39.06 -10.64 -18.33
CA PHE A 53 -38.20 -9.77 -17.51
C PHE A 53 -37.08 -10.55 -16.80
N ALA A 54 -37.41 -11.72 -16.23
CA ALA A 54 -36.42 -12.60 -15.58
C ALA A 54 -35.36 -13.10 -16.57
N ARG A 55 -35.76 -13.49 -17.79
CA ARG A 55 -34.81 -13.88 -18.86
C ARG A 55 -33.89 -12.74 -19.27
N LEU A 56 -34.42 -11.52 -19.37
CA LEU A 56 -33.63 -10.33 -19.69
C LEU A 56 -32.58 -10.06 -18.60
N LEU A 57 -32.95 -10.14 -17.32
CA LEU A 57 -32.02 -9.98 -16.20
C LEU A 57 -30.92 -11.04 -16.21
N ALA A 58 -31.28 -12.31 -16.45
CA ALA A 58 -30.30 -13.40 -16.57
C ALA A 58 -29.32 -13.17 -17.73
N SER A 59 -29.78 -12.60 -18.86
CA SER A 59 -28.92 -12.29 -20.00
C SER A 59 -28.01 -11.06 -19.81
N THR A 60 -28.30 -10.20 -18.82
CA THR A 60 -27.46 -9.03 -18.49
C THR A 60 -26.42 -9.30 -17.41
N HIS A 61 -26.45 -10.48 -16.78
CA HIS A 61 -25.42 -10.94 -15.86
C HIS A 61 -24.42 -11.84 -16.61
N VAL A 62 -23.30 -11.26 -17.03
CA VAL A 62 -22.07 -12.05 -17.24
C VAL A 62 -21.59 -12.46 -15.84
N GLU A 63 -21.55 -13.76 -15.59
CA GLU A 63 -21.13 -14.34 -14.31
C GLU A 63 -19.66 -14.02 -14.03
N ASP A 64 -19.40 -13.39 -12.87
CA ASP A 64 -18.08 -13.34 -12.24
C ASP A 64 -18.05 -14.43 -11.15
N PRO A 65 -17.26 -15.51 -11.31
CA PRO A 65 -17.29 -16.65 -10.40
C PRO A 65 -16.38 -16.41 -9.19
N SER A 66 -16.83 -15.63 -8.20
CA SER A 66 -16.26 -15.66 -6.84
C SER A 66 -17.12 -14.96 -5.77
N ALA A 67 -18.18 -15.62 -5.31
CA ALA A 67 -18.78 -15.35 -3.99
C ALA A 67 -19.54 -16.58 -3.45
N PRO A 68 -19.32 -17.01 -2.20
CA PRO A 68 -19.91 -18.23 -1.65
C PRO A 68 -21.35 -18.03 -1.14
N SER A 69 -22.09 -19.13 -1.24
CA SER A 69 -23.50 -19.35 -0.92
C SER A 69 -23.92 -19.02 0.52
N SER A 70 -25.15 -18.51 0.71
CA SER A 70 -25.92 -18.78 1.94
C SER A 70 -27.43 -18.95 1.68
N SER A 71 -27.87 -20.20 1.92
CA SER A 71 -29.17 -20.69 2.40
C SER A 71 -30.48 -19.94 2.07
N ALA A 72 -31.27 -20.53 1.18
CA ALA A 72 -32.70 -20.26 1.03
C ALA A 72 -33.52 -21.07 2.07
N SER A 73 -34.14 -20.38 3.02
CA SER A 73 -35.21 -20.96 3.86
C SER A 73 -36.57 -20.65 3.26
N LYS A 74 -37.26 -21.70 2.80
CA LYS A 74 -38.68 -21.72 2.45
C LYS A 74 -39.54 -21.41 3.68
N ARG A 75 -40.53 -20.51 3.57
CA ARG A 75 -41.80 -20.64 4.30
C ARG A 75 -42.99 -20.25 3.43
N LEU A 76 -43.90 -21.22 3.30
CA LEU A 76 -45.23 -21.12 2.74
C LEU A 76 -46.13 -20.28 3.67
N PHE A 77 -47.01 -19.46 3.09
CA PHE A 77 -48.17 -18.89 3.78
C PHE A 77 -49.44 -19.60 3.31
N SER A 78 -50.20 -20.14 4.27
CA SER A 78 -51.56 -20.64 4.05
C SER A 78 -52.54 -19.46 4.03
N ALA A 79 -53.48 -19.53 3.10
CA ALA A 79 -54.61 -18.60 3.00
C ALA A 79 -55.81 -19.18 3.75
N VAL A 80 -56.44 -18.37 4.59
CA VAL A 80 -57.82 -18.61 5.06
C VAL A 80 -58.69 -17.42 4.67
N ASP A 81 -59.68 -17.78 3.87
CA ASP A 81 -60.94 -17.17 3.46
C ASP A 81 -61.42 -15.84 4.06
N SER A 82 -62.04 -15.04 3.19
CA SER A 82 -63.06 -14.05 3.57
C SER A 82 -64.04 -13.84 2.42
N LYS A 83 -65.28 -14.32 2.61
CA LYS A 83 -66.45 -13.84 1.86
C LYS A 83 -66.86 -12.46 2.40
N ARG A 84 -67.12 -11.52 1.50
CA ARG A 84 -67.66 -10.19 1.79
C ARG A 84 -69.05 -10.06 1.16
N THR A 85 -70.01 -9.60 1.95
CA THR A 85 -71.27 -9.01 1.47
C THR A 85 -71.21 -7.50 1.65
N VAL A 86 -71.92 -6.81 0.76
CA VAL A 86 -71.82 -5.39 0.38
C VAL A 86 -72.61 -4.47 1.31
N HIS A 87 -72.10 -3.27 1.62
CA HIS A 87 -72.93 -2.06 1.62
C HIS A 87 -72.15 -0.76 1.42
N CYS A 88 -72.88 0.23 0.95
CA CYS A 88 -72.53 1.41 0.15
C CYS A 88 -72.29 2.70 0.97
N LEU A 89 -71.30 3.49 0.51
CA LEU A 89 -71.07 4.95 0.57
C LEU A 89 -71.24 5.74 1.89
N GLN A 90 -70.14 6.33 2.36
CA GLN A 90 -70.07 7.72 2.80
C GLN A 90 -68.62 8.24 2.72
N ASP A 91 -68.49 9.46 2.19
CA ASP A 91 -67.23 10.17 1.93
C ASP A 91 -66.35 10.28 3.17
N THR A 92 -65.18 9.66 3.10
CA THR A 92 -64.04 9.99 3.96
C THR A 92 -62.85 10.23 3.06
N VAL A 93 -62.24 11.41 3.19
CA VAL A 93 -60.94 11.73 2.58
C VAL A 93 -59.92 10.75 3.14
N VAL A 94 -59.69 9.65 2.44
CA VAL A 94 -58.62 8.71 2.77
C VAL A 94 -57.30 9.40 2.39
N VAL A 95 -56.68 10.06 3.37
CA VAL A 95 -55.26 10.36 3.30
C VAL A 95 -54.54 9.02 3.21
N LYS A 96 -54.15 8.62 1.99
CA LYS A 96 -53.33 7.42 1.78
C LYS A 96 -52.02 7.66 2.54
N LYS A 97 -51.86 7.03 3.70
CA LYS A 97 -50.55 6.94 4.38
C LYS A 97 -49.52 6.51 3.33
N PRO A 98 -48.38 7.22 3.21
CA PRO A 98 -47.33 6.80 2.30
C PRO A 98 -46.93 5.36 2.66
N ARG A 99 -46.76 4.51 1.64
CA ARG A 99 -46.26 3.14 1.83
C ARG A 99 -44.90 3.25 2.53
N ALA A 100 -44.86 2.88 3.80
CA ALA A 100 -43.60 2.67 4.52
C ALA A 100 -43.00 1.38 3.99
N GLU A 101 -41.99 1.49 3.13
CA GLU A 101 -41.10 0.37 2.84
C GLU A 101 -40.37 0.02 4.15
N GLN A 102 -40.25 -1.27 4.48
CA GLN A 102 -39.56 -1.69 5.70
C GLN A 102 -38.08 -1.30 5.62
N PHE A 103 -37.69 -0.36 6.47
CA PHE A 103 -36.31 0.07 6.65
C PHE A 103 -35.59 -0.99 7.50
N HIS A 104 -34.74 -1.81 6.87
CA HIS A 104 -33.94 -2.82 7.56
C HIS A 104 -32.54 -2.28 7.86
N ILE A 105 -32.35 -1.76 9.08
CA ILE A 105 -31.03 -1.45 9.64
C ILE A 105 -30.87 -2.23 10.96
N THR A 106 -29.71 -2.86 11.18
CA THR A 106 -29.40 -3.56 12.43
C THR A 106 -28.65 -2.64 13.41
N PRO A 107 -28.71 -2.88 14.73
CA PRO A 107 -27.92 -2.13 15.71
C PRO A 107 -26.44 -2.06 15.38
N ASP A 108 -25.87 -3.19 14.95
CA ASP A 108 -24.45 -3.27 14.62
C ASP A 108 -24.13 -2.46 13.35
N SER A 109 -24.97 -2.57 12.31
CA SER A 109 -24.80 -1.76 11.10
C SER A 109 -24.88 -0.26 11.37
N LEU A 110 -25.75 0.18 12.31
CA LEU A 110 -25.84 1.58 12.69
C LEU A 110 -24.60 2.04 13.48
N ARG A 111 -24.13 1.23 14.45
CA ARG A 111 -22.91 1.50 15.21
C ARG A 111 -21.69 1.58 14.30
N ASP A 112 -21.54 0.62 13.40
CA ASP A 112 -20.46 0.57 12.42
C ASP A 112 -20.46 1.81 11.51
N ALA A 113 -21.66 2.24 11.07
CA ALA A 113 -21.81 3.47 10.29
C ALA A 113 -21.41 4.72 11.08
N CYS A 114 -21.77 4.82 12.36
CA CYS A 114 -21.35 5.93 13.23
C CYS A 114 -19.84 5.96 13.45
N VAL A 115 -19.20 4.81 13.67
CA VAL A 115 -17.75 4.68 13.75
C VAL A 115 -17.09 5.10 12.42
N GLU A 116 -17.63 4.65 11.29
CA GLU A 116 -17.13 5.00 9.96
C GLU A 116 -17.24 6.50 9.65
N LEU A 117 -18.35 7.13 10.03
CA LEU A 117 -18.55 8.58 9.87
C LEU A 117 -17.42 9.37 10.52
N VAL A 118 -17.00 8.96 11.73
CA VAL A 118 -15.98 9.67 12.49
C VAL A 118 -14.57 9.33 12.01
N THR A 119 -14.32 8.08 11.63
CA THR A 119 -12.97 7.58 11.30
C THR A 119 -12.63 7.73 9.81
N VAL A 120 -13.47 7.17 8.93
CA VAL A 120 -13.26 7.15 7.47
C VAL A 120 -13.80 8.41 6.80
N ASN A 121 -14.88 9.01 7.29
CA ASN A 121 -15.40 10.26 6.71
C ASN A 121 -14.94 11.52 7.46
N GLY A 122 -14.21 11.36 8.57
CA GLY A 122 -13.59 12.47 9.30
C GLY A 122 -14.55 13.40 10.04
N ARG A 123 -15.83 13.03 10.23
CA ARG A 123 -16.84 13.86 10.91
C ARG A 123 -16.63 13.95 12.42
N PRO A 124 -16.67 15.16 13.03
CA PRO A 124 -16.43 15.29 14.48
C PRO A 124 -17.42 14.45 15.29
N PHE A 125 -17.00 13.98 16.47
CA PHE A 125 -17.88 13.23 17.39
C PHE A 125 -19.17 14.00 17.67
N SER A 126 -19.07 15.34 17.83
CA SER A 126 -20.21 16.24 18.06
C SER A 126 -21.32 16.15 17.02
N LEU A 127 -21.04 15.62 15.82
CA LEU A 127 -22.08 15.34 14.82
C LEU A 127 -23.21 14.47 15.41
N MET A 128 -22.87 13.54 16.31
CA MET A 128 -23.84 12.63 16.92
C MET A 128 -24.89 13.35 17.78
N ASP A 129 -24.58 14.57 18.23
CA ASP A 129 -25.42 15.39 19.09
C ASP A 129 -26.04 16.58 18.34
N ASP A 130 -25.61 16.85 17.11
CA ASP A 130 -26.11 17.96 16.31
C ASP A 130 -27.62 17.81 16.07
N THR A 131 -28.38 18.87 16.34
CA THR A 131 -29.85 18.85 16.27
C THR A 131 -30.41 18.38 14.92
N GLY A 132 -29.72 18.70 13.81
CA GLY A 132 -30.09 18.23 12.48
C GLY A 132 -29.88 16.72 12.30
N PHE A 133 -28.80 16.18 12.85
CA PHE A 133 -28.50 14.75 12.80
C PHE A 133 -29.39 13.96 13.76
N ARG A 134 -29.68 14.48 14.97
CA ARG A 134 -30.65 13.89 15.91
C ARG A 134 -32.04 13.72 15.29
N LYS A 135 -32.53 14.71 14.53
CA LYS A 135 -33.80 14.59 13.79
C LYS A 135 -33.83 13.43 12.78
N ILE A 136 -32.68 12.97 12.33
CA ILE A 136 -32.53 11.81 11.43
C ILE A 136 -32.33 10.52 12.24
N LEU A 137 -31.48 10.56 13.26
CA LEU A 137 -31.05 9.40 14.05
C LEU A 137 -32.08 8.95 15.08
N ASP A 138 -32.75 9.87 15.78
CA ASP A 138 -33.70 9.55 16.85
C ASP A 138 -34.85 8.66 16.37
N PRO A 139 -35.51 8.93 15.22
CA PRO A 139 -36.56 8.04 14.71
C PRO A 139 -36.06 6.62 14.42
N VAL A 140 -34.79 6.47 14.03
CA VAL A 140 -34.17 5.18 13.78
C VAL A 140 -33.92 4.45 15.10
N LEU A 141 -33.37 5.13 16.10
CA LEU A 141 -33.15 4.59 17.44
C LEU A 141 -34.47 4.17 18.12
N ASP A 142 -35.52 4.97 17.97
CA ASP A 142 -36.85 4.68 18.51
C ASP A 142 -37.44 3.38 17.94
N ILE A 143 -37.24 3.12 16.64
CA ILE A 143 -37.68 1.87 15.99
C ILE A 143 -36.88 0.67 16.50
N MET A 144 -35.59 0.86 16.78
CA MET A 144 -34.68 -0.20 17.22
C MET A 144 -34.81 -0.52 18.72
N GLY A 145 -35.50 0.33 19.47
CA GLY A 145 -35.75 0.18 20.89
C GLY A 145 -34.69 0.85 21.77
N LYS A 146 -35.05 1.14 23.03
CA LYS A 146 -34.25 1.91 24.00
C LYS A 146 -32.89 1.30 24.39
N SER A 147 -32.57 0.11 23.89
CA SER A 147 -31.30 -0.58 24.14
C SER A 147 -30.14 -0.04 23.30
N VAL A 148 -30.42 0.68 22.20
CA VAL A 148 -29.40 1.27 21.35
C VAL A 148 -29.29 2.76 21.67
N ARG A 149 -28.13 3.17 22.20
CA ARG A 149 -27.79 4.57 22.45
C ARG A 149 -26.60 4.95 21.57
N ILE A 150 -26.66 6.14 20.99
CA ILE A 150 -25.61 6.72 20.16
C ILE A 150 -25.57 8.21 20.48
N ASP A 151 -24.41 8.66 20.92
CA ASP A 151 -24.04 10.06 21.19
C ASP A 151 -22.51 10.20 21.01
N SER A 152 -21.97 11.40 21.22
CA SER A 152 -20.54 11.67 21.05
C SER A 152 -19.62 10.83 21.93
N GLU A 153 -20.03 10.51 23.17
CA GLU A 153 -19.21 9.78 24.12
C GLU A 153 -19.22 8.29 23.78
N ILE A 154 -20.41 7.75 23.54
CA ILE A 154 -20.59 6.35 23.15
C ILE A 154 -19.84 6.04 21.85
N VAL A 155 -19.92 6.91 20.83
CA VAL A 155 -19.20 6.67 19.57
C VAL A 155 -17.70 6.77 19.75
N ARG A 156 -17.21 7.55 20.72
CA ARG A 156 -15.78 7.61 21.06
C ARG A 156 -15.31 6.31 21.68
N ASP A 157 -16.05 5.77 22.63
CA ASP A 157 -15.75 4.48 23.25
C ASP A 157 -15.80 3.36 22.21
N MET A 158 -16.81 3.36 21.34
CA MET A 158 -16.91 2.41 20.21
C MET A 158 -15.69 2.48 19.27
N VAL A 159 -15.15 3.67 19.00
CA VAL A 159 -13.94 3.81 18.17
C VAL A 159 -12.75 3.14 18.84
N SER A 160 -12.56 3.34 20.15
CA SER A 160 -11.47 2.69 20.90
C SER A 160 -11.66 1.18 21.01
N GLU A 161 -12.89 0.70 21.23
CA GLU A 161 -13.20 -0.74 21.22
C GLU A 161 -12.93 -1.39 19.86
N VAL A 162 -13.31 -0.73 18.77
CA VAL A 162 -13.03 -1.20 17.40
C VAL A 162 -11.52 -1.21 17.17
N ALA A 163 -10.80 -0.16 17.57
CA ALA A 163 -9.35 -0.10 17.43
C ALA A 163 -8.67 -1.25 18.18
N GLU A 164 -9.02 -1.48 19.45
CA GLU A 164 -8.41 -2.56 20.25
C GLU A 164 -8.72 -3.94 19.70
N ARG A 165 -9.95 -4.18 19.25
CA ARG A 165 -10.32 -5.45 18.58
C ARG A 165 -9.47 -5.69 17.33
N GLU A 166 -9.28 -4.67 16.50
CA GLU A 166 -8.43 -4.78 15.31
C GLU A 166 -6.94 -4.95 15.68
N ARG A 167 -6.45 -4.30 16.75
CA ARG A 167 -5.09 -4.51 17.26
C ARG A 167 -4.87 -5.96 17.72
N GLU A 168 -5.85 -6.55 18.42
CA GLU A 168 -5.79 -7.94 18.87
C GLU A 168 -5.86 -8.92 17.68
N ASN A 169 -6.67 -8.62 16.66
CA ASN A 169 -6.70 -9.38 15.41
C ASN A 169 -5.33 -9.37 14.72
N LEU A 170 -4.68 -8.20 14.64
CA LEU A 170 -3.32 -8.08 14.09
C LEU A 170 -2.30 -8.84 14.94
N ARG A 171 -2.32 -8.65 16.27
CA ARG A 171 -1.42 -9.36 17.20
C ARG A 171 -1.48 -10.87 16.99
N ASN A 172 -2.67 -11.44 16.84
CA ASN A 172 -2.82 -12.88 16.59
C ASN A 172 -2.44 -13.28 15.16
N GLY A 173 -2.82 -12.46 14.17
CA GLY A 173 -2.54 -12.73 12.76
C GLY A 173 -1.06 -12.61 12.36
N LEU A 174 -0.24 -11.89 13.13
CA LEU A 174 1.19 -11.66 12.84
C LEU A 174 2.14 -12.67 13.51
N LYS A 175 1.64 -13.50 14.45
CA LYS A 175 2.46 -14.49 15.17
C LYS A 175 3.12 -15.51 14.24
N GLY A 176 4.43 -15.69 14.41
CA GLY A 176 5.22 -16.70 13.69
C GLY A 176 5.31 -16.48 12.18
N LYS A 177 5.00 -15.27 11.70
CA LYS A 177 5.24 -14.85 10.32
C LYS A 177 6.58 -14.13 10.22
N LEU A 178 7.24 -14.28 9.08
CA LEU A 178 8.32 -13.40 8.66
C LEU A 178 7.70 -12.11 8.12
N LEU A 179 8.14 -10.96 8.61
CA LEU A 179 7.48 -9.68 8.43
C LEU A 179 8.43 -8.62 7.87
N MET A 180 7.89 -7.67 7.09
CA MET A 180 8.63 -6.50 6.60
C MET A 180 8.02 -5.21 7.10
N LEU A 181 8.84 -4.35 7.67
CA LEU A 181 8.40 -3.06 8.20
C LEU A 181 8.59 -1.96 7.17
N LYS A 182 7.68 -0.99 7.13
CA LYS A 182 7.87 0.30 6.47
C LYS A 182 7.75 1.38 7.53
N VAL A 183 8.77 2.23 7.63
CA VAL A 183 8.82 3.32 8.60
C VAL A 183 9.13 4.61 7.86
N ASP A 184 8.34 5.63 8.11
CA ASP A 184 8.53 6.97 7.54
C ASP A 184 8.04 7.99 8.57
N ALA A 185 8.54 9.22 8.50
CA ALA A 185 8.13 10.31 9.35
C ALA A 185 7.86 11.59 8.54
N VAL A 186 6.76 12.27 8.86
CA VAL A 186 6.43 13.56 8.24
C VAL A 186 6.26 14.63 9.30
N THR A 187 6.67 15.85 8.98
CA THR A 187 6.38 17.04 9.79
C THR A 187 5.35 17.92 9.09
N TYR A 188 4.26 18.25 9.80
CA TYR A 188 3.22 19.17 9.33
C TYR A 188 2.77 20.11 10.44
N ARG A 189 2.82 21.43 10.19
CA ARG A 189 2.46 22.48 11.17
C ARG A 189 3.13 22.29 12.54
N ASN A 190 4.44 22.03 12.54
CA ASN A 190 5.27 21.78 13.73
C ASN A 190 4.90 20.52 14.53
N ARG A 191 4.10 19.62 13.95
CA ARG A 191 3.82 18.29 14.52
C ARG A 191 4.47 17.26 13.63
N SER A 192 5.24 16.38 14.25
CA SER A 192 5.92 15.31 13.56
C SER A 192 5.24 14.00 13.87
N VAL A 193 5.04 13.17 12.85
CA VAL A 193 4.33 11.91 13.01
C VAL A 193 5.07 10.80 12.29
N LEU A 194 5.29 9.71 13.00
CA LEU A 194 5.90 8.48 12.53
C LEU A 194 4.81 7.48 12.13
N GLY A 195 4.81 7.08 10.87
CA GLY A 195 3.95 6.01 10.37
C GLY A 195 4.72 4.70 10.36
N ILE A 196 4.15 3.65 10.97
CA ILE A 196 4.72 2.31 11.01
C ILE A 196 3.71 1.35 10.38
N ASN A 197 4.09 0.76 9.25
CA ASN A 197 3.30 -0.25 8.56
C ASN A 197 4.04 -1.59 8.52
N ILE A 198 3.30 -2.69 8.51
CA ILE A 198 3.80 -4.04 8.32
C ILE A 198 3.29 -4.59 6.98
N GLN A 199 4.15 -5.31 6.26
CA GLN A 199 3.85 -5.95 4.99
C GLN A 199 4.24 -7.42 5.03
N TYR A 200 3.36 -8.28 4.52
CA TYR A 200 3.51 -9.73 4.45
C TYR A 200 2.58 -10.31 3.36
N THR A 201 2.54 -11.62 3.17
CA THR A 201 1.63 -12.27 2.21
C THR A 201 0.54 -13.07 2.92
N GLU A 202 -0.69 -13.00 2.42
CA GLU A 202 -1.75 -13.99 2.69
C GLU A 202 -2.35 -14.48 1.37
N GLY A 203 -2.33 -15.79 1.15
CA GLY A 203 -2.77 -16.39 -0.10
C GLY A 203 -1.96 -15.86 -1.30
N GLU A 204 -2.65 -15.30 -2.29
CA GLU A 204 -2.07 -14.75 -3.52
C GLU A 204 -1.84 -13.22 -3.46
N ARG A 205 -1.88 -12.61 -2.27
CA ARG A 205 -1.84 -11.15 -2.13
C ARG A 205 -0.85 -10.68 -1.09
N ILE A 206 -0.22 -9.53 -1.39
CA ILE A 206 0.52 -8.74 -0.43
C ILE A 206 -0.51 -8.06 0.49
N ILE A 207 -0.39 -8.28 1.78
CA ILE A 207 -1.16 -7.61 2.83
C ILE A 207 -0.30 -6.52 3.44
N LEU A 208 -0.90 -5.34 3.59
CA LEU A 208 -0.31 -4.19 4.24
C LEU A 208 -1.24 -3.77 5.39
N ARG A 209 -0.67 -3.61 6.58
CA ARG A 209 -1.40 -3.14 7.77
C ARG A 209 -0.66 -2.00 8.43
N THR A 210 -1.40 -1.03 8.95
CA THR A 210 -0.81 0.04 9.77
C THR A 210 -0.76 -0.42 11.21
N LEU A 211 0.45 -0.44 11.79
CA LEU A 211 0.64 -0.76 13.20
C LEU A 211 0.44 0.48 14.07
N ALA A 212 0.98 1.62 13.65
CA ALA A 212 0.83 2.86 14.40
C ALA A 212 1.03 4.12 13.53
N VAL A 213 0.45 5.22 13.98
CA VAL A 213 0.71 6.58 13.51
C VAL A 213 0.98 7.43 14.74
N ARG A 214 2.22 7.46 15.20
CA ARG A 214 2.63 8.05 16.48
C ARG A 214 3.11 9.48 16.29
N GLU A 215 2.62 10.40 17.10
CA GLU A 215 3.21 11.73 17.18
C GLU A 215 4.57 11.65 17.89
N LEU A 216 5.54 12.38 17.34
CA LEU A 216 6.89 12.49 17.86
C LEU A 216 7.01 13.80 18.65
N HIS A 217 7.45 13.70 19.89
CA HIS A 217 7.56 14.84 20.81
C HIS A 217 9.01 15.25 21.10
N GLU A 218 9.97 14.42 20.71
CA GLU A 218 11.40 14.64 20.90
C GLU A 218 12.09 14.94 19.55
N PRO A 219 13.34 15.46 19.57
CA PRO A 219 14.16 15.49 18.37
C PRO A 219 14.25 14.09 17.74
N HIS A 220 14.11 14.01 16.42
CA HIS A 220 14.03 12.74 15.69
C HIS A 220 15.38 12.01 15.57
N THR A 221 16.10 11.79 16.67
CA THR A 221 17.35 11.03 16.68
C THR A 221 17.09 9.57 16.29
N GLY A 222 18.10 8.87 15.78
CA GLY A 222 17.97 7.45 15.47
C GLY A 222 17.57 6.61 16.68
N SER A 223 18.10 6.94 17.86
CA SER A 223 17.78 6.26 19.12
C SER A 223 16.31 6.41 19.54
N TYR A 224 15.73 7.61 19.40
CA TYR A 224 14.34 7.88 19.72
C TYR A 224 13.39 7.18 18.74
N ILE A 225 13.67 7.27 17.43
CA ILE A 225 12.85 6.55 16.43
C ILE A 225 12.92 5.03 16.70
N SER A 226 14.11 4.50 16.98
CA SER A 226 14.31 3.08 17.31
C SER A 226 13.50 2.65 18.54
N SER A 227 13.46 3.45 19.61
CA SER A 227 12.69 3.13 20.81
C SER A 227 11.18 3.13 20.54
N VAL A 228 10.66 4.12 19.81
CA VAL A 228 9.24 4.19 19.42
C VAL A 228 8.84 2.99 18.56
N VAL A 229 9.70 2.58 17.60
CA VAL A 229 9.46 1.38 16.79
C VAL A 229 9.39 0.13 17.66
N ARG A 230 10.33 -0.07 18.59
CA ARG A 230 10.32 -1.23 19.51
C ARG A 230 9.07 -1.26 20.40
N GLU A 231 8.64 -0.12 20.92
CA GLU A 231 7.42 -0.03 21.74
C GLU A 231 6.17 -0.47 20.96
N VAL A 232 6.06 -0.02 19.70
CA VAL A 232 4.97 -0.42 18.81
C VAL A 232 5.05 -1.92 18.52
N LEU A 233 6.22 -2.47 18.19
CA LEU A 233 6.37 -3.92 17.96
C LEU A 233 6.00 -4.75 19.19
N LYS A 234 6.41 -4.32 20.38
CA LYS A 234 6.06 -4.96 21.67
C LYS A 234 4.55 -4.98 21.90
N THR A 235 3.84 -3.91 21.51
CA THR A 235 2.36 -3.85 21.60
C THR A 235 1.70 -4.98 20.79
N TYR A 236 2.30 -5.40 19.68
CA TYR A 236 1.79 -6.50 18.85
C TYR A 236 2.45 -7.86 19.13
N GLY A 237 3.30 -7.95 20.16
CA GLY A 237 4.06 -9.17 20.45
C GLY A 237 4.94 -9.62 19.29
N ILE A 238 5.46 -8.67 18.50
CA ILE A 238 6.34 -8.94 17.37
C ILE A 238 7.77 -8.90 17.87
N ASP A 239 8.45 -10.04 17.78
CA ASP A 239 9.86 -10.18 18.10
C ASP A 239 10.74 -9.63 16.96
N LEU A 240 11.91 -9.06 17.28
CA LEU A 240 12.81 -8.54 16.24
C LEU A 240 13.26 -9.64 15.28
N ARG A 241 13.39 -10.90 15.73
CA ARG A 241 13.71 -12.07 14.89
C ARG A 241 12.62 -12.37 13.84
N GLN A 242 11.40 -11.82 13.99
CA GLN A 242 10.36 -11.87 12.95
C GLN A 242 10.61 -10.89 11.80
N LEU A 243 11.41 -9.85 12.00
CA LEU A 243 11.62 -8.80 11.00
C LEU A 243 12.72 -9.19 10.01
N TYR A 244 12.37 -9.25 8.73
CA TYR A 244 13.30 -9.53 7.65
C TYR A 244 13.95 -8.26 7.08
N SER A 245 13.18 -7.17 6.98
CA SER A 245 13.65 -5.90 6.46
C SER A 245 12.87 -4.72 7.04
N ILE A 246 13.52 -3.56 7.14
CA ILE A 246 12.86 -2.27 7.42
C ILE A 246 13.12 -1.34 6.25
N THR A 247 12.05 -0.87 5.60
CA THR A 247 12.14 0.09 4.51
C THR A 247 11.86 1.50 5.01
N THR A 248 12.84 2.38 4.83
CA THR A 248 12.81 3.79 5.21
C THR A 248 13.04 4.70 4.01
N ASP A 249 12.71 5.98 4.15
CA ASP A 249 13.13 7.02 3.22
C ASP A 249 14.57 7.46 3.55
N ASP A 250 15.17 8.30 2.69
CA ASP A 250 16.55 8.78 2.83
C ASP A 250 16.72 9.87 3.92
N GLY A 251 15.77 10.00 4.86
CA GLY A 251 15.93 10.89 6.01
C GLY A 251 17.14 10.47 6.84
N ILE A 252 18.10 11.38 7.06
CA ILE A 252 19.43 11.12 7.68
C ILE A 252 19.35 10.28 8.98
N THR A 253 18.25 10.39 9.73
CA THR A 253 18.07 9.75 11.04
C THR A 253 17.44 8.35 10.98
N MET A 254 16.79 7.99 9.88
CA MET A 254 16.16 6.68 9.70
C MET A 254 17.18 5.54 9.55
N PRO A 255 18.28 5.68 8.77
CA PRO A 255 19.33 4.67 8.72
C PRO A 255 19.96 4.38 10.08
N GLU A 256 20.19 5.40 10.91
CA GLU A 256 20.73 5.24 12.27
C GLU A 256 19.77 4.41 13.15
N ALA A 257 18.47 4.73 13.11
CA ALA A 257 17.46 3.97 13.84
C ALA A 257 17.45 2.48 13.46
N VAL A 258 17.60 2.18 12.17
CA VAL A 258 17.61 0.80 11.67
C VAL A 258 18.90 0.06 12.03
N SER A 259 20.06 0.73 12.00
CA SER A 259 21.31 0.14 12.49
C SER A 259 21.18 -0.29 13.95
N LEU A 260 20.64 0.57 14.81
CA LEU A 260 20.39 0.23 16.21
C LEU A 260 19.44 -0.98 16.35
N LEU A 261 18.33 -1.02 15.59
CA LEU A 261 17.41 -2.17 15.61
C LEU A 261 18.09 -3.47 15.18
N SER A 262 19.00 -3.39 14.22
CA SER A 262 19.77 -4.53 13.75
C SER A 262 20.78 -5.01 14.80
N GLU A 263 21.39 -4.11 15.57
CA GLU A 263 22.28 -4.44 16.67
C GLU A 263 21.53 -5.14 17.80
N PHE A 264 20.33 -4.64 18.17
CA PHE A 264 19.49 -5.31 19.18
C PHE A 264 19.10 -6.74 18.78
N GLN A 265 18.73 -6.95 17.52
CA GLN A 265 18.38 -8.29 17.03
C GLN A 265 19.57 -9.27 17.11
N ASN A 266 20.80 -8.80 16.86
CA ASN A 266 21.99 -9.63 16.96
C ASN A 266 22.40 -9.87 18.42
N GLY A 267 22.28 -8.86 19.30
CA GLY A 267 22.59 -8.99 20.73
C GLY A 267 21.63 -9.90 21.50
N GLU A 268 20.36 -9.97 21.09
CA GLU A 268 19.40 -10.95 21.63
C GLU A 268 19.72 -12.40 21.22
N ALA A 269 20.62 -12.65 20.26
CA ALA A 269 21.03 -14.00 19.86
C ALA A 269 22.23 -14.53 20.66
N GLU A 270 22.95 -13.68 21.39
CA GLU A 270 24.15 -14.07 22.17
C GLU A 270 23.85 -14.34 23.67
N TYR A 271 22.66 -13.99 24.16
CA TYR A 271 22.25 -14.14 25.58
C TYR A 271 21.27 -15.30 25.83
N ASP A 272 21.53 -16.49 25.26
CA ASP A 272 20.83 -17.74 25.64
C ASP A 272 21.77 -18.75 26.33
N GLY A 273 22.84 -18.26 26.96
CA GLY A 273 23.84 -19.08 27.64
C GLY A 273 24.32 -18.49 28.96
N ASP A 274 23.73 -18.99 30.04
CA ASP A 274 24.24 -19.07 31.42
C ASP A 274 24.54 -17.78 32.20
N ASP A 275 24.28 -17.89 33.49
CA ASP A 275 24.03 -16.84 34.47
C ASP A 275 25.33 -16.20 35.02
N SER A 276 25.12 -15.11 35.76
CA SER A 276 26.01 -14.51 36.77
C SER A 276 27.03 -13.43 36.35
N LEU A 277 26.80 -12.25 36.95
CA LEU A 277 27.75 -11.38 37.69
C LEU A 277 27.76 -9.88 37.31
N GLU A 278 27.22 -9.14 38.28
CA GLU A 278 27.76 -7.92 38.90
C GLU A 278 27.53 -6.56 38.24
N GLU A 279 26.60 -5.83 38.86
CA GLU A 279 26.47 -4.37 38.82
C GLU A 279 27.77 -3.70 39.28
N GLY A 280 28.47 -3.06 38.35
CA GLY A 280 29.57 -2.14 38.62
C GLY A 280 29.24 -0.75 38.08
N GLU A 281 28.71 0.11 38.95
CA GLU A 281 28.64 1.56 38.71
C GLU A 281 30.05 2.11 38.45
N GLN A 282 30.27 2.72 37.29
CA GLN A 282 31.31 3.74 37.13
C GLN A 282 30.83 4.86 36.22
N ARG A 283 30.40 5.94 36.88
CA ARG A 283 30.19 7.26 36.30
C ARG A 283 31.53 7.80 35.83
N HIS A 284 31.63 8.13 34.55
CA HIS A 284 32.59 9.12 34.07
C HIS A 284 31.82 10.26 33.42
N GLU A 285 31.69 11.34 34.19
CA GLU A 285 31.38 12.68 33.69
C GLU A 285 32.56 13.12 32.82
N ASP A 286 32.28 13.47 31.57
CA ASP A 286 33.15 14.38 30.83
C ASP A 286 32.26 15.41 30.13
N GLU A 287 32.07 16.54 30.84
CA GLU A 287 31.51 17.76 30.29
C GLU A 287 32.41 18.27 29.15
N ARG A 288 31.86 18.33 27.94
CA ARG A 288 32.34 19.29 26.95
C ARG A 288 31.18 19.97 26.26
N THR A 289 30.90 21.16 26.77
CA THR A 289 29.98 22.17 26.23
C THR A 289 30.39 22.59 24.83
N THR A 290 29.52 22.36 23.84
CA THR A 290 29.50 23.15 22.60
C THR A 290 28.06 23.48 22.23
N GLU A 291 27.81 24.77 22.06
CA GLU A 291 26.52 25.42 21.86
C GLU A 291 25.77 24.87 20.63
N VAL A 292 24.55 24.38 20.86
CA VAL A 292 23.59 24.03 19.81
C VAL A 292 23.00 25.32 19.23
N LYS A 293 23.42 25.70 18.03
CA LYS A 293 22.65 26.64 17.18
C LYS A 293 21.57 25.86 16.43
N GLY A 294 20.34 26.38 16.49
CA GLY A 294 19.10 25.74 16.03
C GLY A 294 18.97 25.47 14.52
N PRO A 295 17.83 24.89 14.10
CA PRO A 295 17.68 24.24 12.80
C PRO A 295 17.63 25.27 11.66
N LEU A 296 18.59 25.19 10.74
CA LEU A 296 18.62 26.01 9.53
C LEU A 296 18.03 25.26 8.33
N ALA A 297 17.03 25.93 7.79
CA ALA A 297 16.38 25.82 6.50
C ALA A 297 17.19 25.21 5.34
N TRP A 298 16.45 24.53 4.47
CA TRP A 298 16.87 24.08 3.14
C TRP A 298 17.55 25.20 2.35
N GLY A 299 18.82 24.97 2.00
CA GLY A 299 19.63 25.88 1.18
C GLY A 299 20.39 25.13 0.10
N LYS A 300 20.17 25.55 -1.16
CA LYS A 300 20.95 25.18 -2.34
C LYS A 300 22.40 25.68 -2.25
N GLY A 301 23.33 24.93 -2.83
CA GLY A 301 24.66 25.39 -3.28
C GLY A 301 25.37 24.21 -3.93
N ASP A 302 25.36 24.09 -5.25
CA ASP A 302 26.41 24.53 -6.20
C ASP A 302 27.83 24.10 -5.79
N GLY A 303 28.41 23.20 -6.59
CA GLY A 303 29.67 22.53 -6.36
C GLY A 303 30.06 21.64 -7.53
N LEU A 304 30.31 22.29 -8.67
CA LEU A 304 31.19 21.94 -9.78
C LEU A 304 31.73 20.49 -9.90
N LEU A 305 31.46 19.91 -11.07
CA LEU A 305 31.98 18.65 -11.63
C LEU A 305 33.51 18.51 -11.52
N THR A 306 33.96 17.33 -11.10
CA THR A 306 35.17 16.72 -11.66
C THR A 306 34.81 15.33 -12.20
N LEU A 307 34.97 15.23 -13.50
CA LEU A 307 34.87 14.04 -14.33
C LEU A 307 36.11 13.17 -14.05
N ASP A 308 35.93 11.94 -13.55
CA ASP A 308 36.95 10.90 -13.70
C ASP A 308 36.26 9.57 -14.05
N ILE A 309 36.55 9.14 -15.28
CA ILE A 309 36.29 7.82 -15.81
C ILE A 309 37.42 6.93 -15.29
N TYR A 310 37.09 5.89 -14.51
CA TYR A 310 37.97 4.73 -14.40
C TYR A 310 37.14 3.46 -14.60
N GLU A 311 37.37 2.82 -15.75
CA GLU A 311 37.33 1.37 -15.85
C GLU A 311 38.35 0.82 -14.84
N THR A 312 37.93 -0.09 -13.97
CA THR A 312 38.89 -0.93 -13.26
C THR A 312 38.35 -2.34 -13.16
N SER A 313 38.88 -3.17 -14.04
CA SER A 313 38.99 -4.61 -13.87
C SER A 313 39.63 -4.89 -12.50
N GLY A 314 38.82 -5.30 -11.53
CA GLY A 314 39.29 -5.82 -10.25
C GLY A 314 39.46 -7.32 -10.33
N ASN A 315 40.71 -7.77 -10.52
CA ASN A 315 41.13 -9.15 -10.24
C ASN A 315 40.81 -9.48 -8.78
N VAL A 316 39.91 -10.43 -8.54
CA VAL A 316 39.79 -11.11 -7.23
C VAL A 316 40.49 -12.46 -7.35
N THR A 317 41.79 -12.47 -7.11
CA THR A 317 42.50 -13.67 -6.67
C THR A 317 42.93 -13.39 -5.23
N GLY A 318 42.03 -13.68 -4.30
CA GLY A 318 42.23 -13.62 -2.87
C GLY A 318 41.54 -14.84 -2.26
N GLU A 319 42.39 -15.80 -1.91
CA GLU A 319 42.19 -17.03 -1.15
C GLU A 319 40.84 -17.21 -0.41
N ILE A 320 40.23 -18.36 -0.67
CA ILE A 320 39.10 -18.92 0.06
C ILE A 320 39.55 -19.20 1.49
N HIS A 321 39.20 -18.32 2.44
CA HIS A 321 39.34 -18.58 3.86
C HIS A 321 38.09 -18.10 4.64
N SER A 322 37.50 -19.06 5.36
CA SER A 322 36.42 -18.97 6.38
C SER A 322 35.07 -18.33 6.01
N VAL A 323 34.13 -19.18 5.62
CA VAL A 323 32.67 -18.95 5.67
C VAL A 323 32.19 -19.04 7.13
N VAL A 324 32.59 -18.11 7.99
CA VAL A 324 31.98 -17.90 9.32
C VAL A 324 32.12 -16.42 9.68
N SER A 325 31.16 -15.60 9.26
CA SER A 325 30.80 -14.32 9.88
C SER A 325 29.50 -13.85 9.24
N GLY A 326 28.38 -14.19 9.88
CA GLY A 326 27.05 -13.80 9.44
C GLY A 326 26.85 -12.31 9.63
N GLY A 327 26.69 -11.57 8.55
CA GLY A 327 26.22 -10.18 8.63
C GLY A 327 24.82 -10.09 9.27
N PRO A 328 24.39 -8.89 9.69
CA PRO A 328 23.13 -8.72 10.41
C PRO A 328 21.92 -9.30 9.67
N ILE A 329 21.05 -9.99 10.43
CA ILE A 329 19.88 -10.69 9.90
C ILE A 329 18.83 -9.68 9.42
N LEU A 330 18.53 -8.65 10.19
CA LEU A 330 17.69 -7.51 9.82
C LEU A 330 18.45 -6.54 8.92
N ARG A 331 17.83 -6.11 7.82
CA ARG A 331 18.42 -5.12 6.91
C ARG A 331 17.57 -3.86 6.82
N GLY A 332 18.24 -2.72 6.97
CA GLY A 332 17.71 -1.42 6.56
C GLY A 332 17.77 -1.26 5.06
N VAL A 333 16.66 -0.80 4.49
CA VAL A 333 16.45 -0.72 3.06
C VAL A 333 15.96 0.68 2.72
N ARG A 334 16.64 1.34 1.79
CA ARG A 334 16.11 2.56 1.18
C ARG A 334 14.96 2.20 0.25
N CYS A 335 13.90 3.00 0.27
CA CYS A 335 12.76 2.84 -0.61
C CYS A 335 13.17 2.84 -2.10
N SER A 336 13.01 1.71 -2.80
CA SER A 336 13.39 1.59 -4.22
C SER A 336 12.64 2.57 -5.13
N ALA A 337 11.36 2.83 -4.85
CA ALA A 337 10.58 3.87 -5.54
C ALA A 337 11.14 5.27 -5.31
N HIS A 338 11.64 5.57 -4.11
CA HIS A 338 12.33 6.84 -3.85
C HIS A 338 13.60 6.97 -4.69
N VAL A 339 14.41 5.90 -4.77
CA VAL A 339 15.59 5.83 -5.65
C VAL A 339 15.22 6.12 -7.12
N PHE A 340 14.08 5.62 -7.59
CA PHE A 340 13.55 5.95 -8.93
C PHE A 340 13.24 7.44 -9.07
N HIS A 341 12.53 8.04 -8.11
CA HIS A 341 12.20 9.46 -8.16
C HIS A 341 13.45 10.33 -8.18
N LEU A 342 14.43 10.01 -7.34
CA LEU A 342 15.69 10.73 -7.29
C LEU A 342 16.48 10.63 -8.62
N ALA A 343 16.38 9.52 -9.36
CA ALA A 343 17.04 9.40 -10.67
C ALA A 343 16.48 10.41 -11.68
N VAL A 344 15.16 10.64 -11.64
CA VAL A 344 14.51 11.62 -12.51
C VAL A 344 14.83 13.04 -12.06
N ASP A 345 14.86 13.29 -10.75
CA ASP A 345 15.26 14.58 -10.19
C ASP A 345 16.71 14.93 -10.56
N ASP A 346 17.65 13.98 -10.51
CA ASP A 346 19.04 14.18 -10.94
C ASP A 346 19.12 14.66 -12.40
N ALA A 347 18.32 14.06 -13.30
CA ALA A 347 18.30 14.47 -14.70
C ALA A 347 17.73 15.90 -14.87
N LEU A 348 16.70 16.25 -14.09
CA LEU A 348 16.09 17.58 -14.11
C LEU A 348 16.96 18.69 -13.51
N GLN A 349 18.05 18.34 -12.82
CA GLN A 349 19.06 19.30 -12.38
C GLN A 349 19.95 19.82 -13.54
N ASP A 350 19.84 19.23 -14.74
CA ASP A 350 20.49 19.77 -15.94
C ASP A 350 20.19 21.26 -16.14
N ARG A 351 21.20 22.02 -16.56
CA ARG A 351 21.10 23.49 -16.66
C ARG A 351 20.03 23.94 -17.64
N ASN A 352 19.89 23.25 -18.78
CA ASN A 352 18.92 23.62 -19.81
C ASN A 352 17.51 23.27 -19.35
N ALA A 353 17.31 22.04 -18.84
CA ALA A 353 16.03 21.61 -18.30
C ALA A 353 15.58 22.51 -17.13
N SER A 354 16.45 22.78 -16.16
CA SER A 354 16.18 23.62 -14.99
C SER A 354 15.84 25.07 -15.36
N SER A 355 16.56 25.64 -16.34
CA SER A 355 16.28 26.98 -16.88
C SER A 355 14.90 27.05 -17.54
N LEU A 356 14.56 26.06 -18.37
CA LEU A 356 13.26 25.96 -19.04
C LEU A 356 12.12 25.78 -18.03
N VAL A 357 12.28 24.88 -17.05
CA VAL A 357 11.31 24.68 -15.97
C VAL A 357 11.09 25.96 -15.18
N THR A 358 12.14 26.74 -14.91
CA THR A 358 12.04 28.02 -14.20
C THR A 358 11.21 29.03 -15.00
N LYS A 359 11.39 29.12 -16.32
CA LYS A 359 10.56 29.97 -17.19
C LYS A 359 9.11 29.50 -17.22
N ALA A 360 8.89 28.20 -17.37
CA ALA A 360 7.56 27.59 -17.35
C ALA A 360 6.83 27.87 -16.03
N ARG A 361 7.53 27.83 -14.89
CA ARG A 361 6.96 28.15 -13.58
C ARG A 361 6.46 29.60 -13.51
N ARG A 362 7.21 30.57 -14.05
CA ARG A 362 6.78 31.98 -14.12
C ARG A 362 5.49 32.15 -14.93
N VAL A 363 5.40 31.47 -16.08
CA VAL A 363 4.17 31.48 -16.89
C VAL A 363 3.01 30.86 -16.11
N SER A 364 3.23 29.71 -15.47
CA SER A 364 2.23 29.05 -14.64
C SER A 364 1.73 29.94 -13.49
N GLU A 365 2.63 30.60 -12.77
CA GLU A 365 2.31 31.54 -11.69
C GLU A 365 1.45 32.71 -12.21
N LYS A 366 1.79 33.27 -13.39
CA LYS A 366 1.01 34.35 -13.98
C LYS A 366 -0.40 33.89 -14.37
N LEU A 367 -0.54 32.71 -14.96
CA LEU A 367 -1.84 32.14 -15.31
C LEU A 367 -2.72 31.87 -14.09
N GLN A 368 -2.12 31.64 -12.92
CA GLN A 368 -2.84 31.43 -11.66
C GLN A 368 -3.37 32.73 -11.04
N THR A 369 -2.93 33.91 -11.50
CA THR A 369 -3.45 35.18 -10.99
C THR A 369 -4.97 35.28 -11.17
N PRO A 370 -5.72 35.85 -10.20
CA PRO A 370 -7.19 35.81 -10.21
C PRO A 370 -7.83 36.28 -11.53
N ASN A 371 -7.28 37.34 -12.12
CA ASN A 371 -7.79 37.92 -13.36
C ASN A 371 -7.62 36.96 -14.56
N VAL A 372 -6.44 36.34 -14.69
CA VAL A 372 -6.14 35.43 -15.81
C VAL A 372 -6.83 34.08 -15.62
N SER A 373 -6.86 33.57 -14.38
CA SER A 373 -7.54 32.33 -14.02
C SER A 373 -9.06 32.41 -14.22
N ALA A 374 -9.68 33.55 -13.90
CA ALA A 374 -11.09 33.81 -14.19
C ALA A 374 -11.34 33.83 -15.71
N PHE A 375 -10.44 34.43 -16.49
CA PHE A 375 -10.55 34.49 -17.94
C PHE A 375 -10.39 33.09 -18.59
N LEU A 376 -9.39 32.31 -18.17
CA LEU A 376 -9.24 30.90 -18.55
C LEU A 376 -10.52 30.10 -18.31
N SER A 377 -11.12 30.28 -17.13
CA SER A 377 -12.36 29.60 -16.75
C SER A 377 -13.54 29.99 -17.64
N ARG A 378 -13.65 31.29 -18.01
CA ARG A 378 -14.70 31.79 -18.92
C ARG A 378 -14.57 31.23 -20.33
N LEU A 379 -13.35 30.96 -20.79
CA LEU A 379 -13.08 30.33 -22.09
C LEU A 379 -13.20 28.80 -22.06
N GLY A 380 -13.60 28.21 -20.93
CA GLY A 380 -13.72 26.75 -20.79
C GLY A 380 -12.38 26.02 -20.80
N GLN A 381 -11.27 26.74 -20.60
CA GLN A 381 -9.93 26.14 -20.57
C GLN A 381 -9.67 25.42 -19.25
N ARG A 382 -8.74 24.47 -19.28
CA ARG A 382 -8.34 23.73 -18.08
C ARG A 382 -7.56 24.65 -17.13
N LYS A 383 -7.82 24.53 -15.82
CA LYS A 383 -7.09 25.28 -14.78
C LYS A 383 -5.61 24.94 -14.78
N VAL A 384 -4.75 25.87 -14.41
CA VAL A 384 -3.31 25.61 -14.34
C VAL A 384 -2.97 24.67 -13.18
N VAL A 385 -1.94 23.85 -13.35
CA VAL A 385 -1.41 22.96 -12.30
C VAL A 385 -0.27 23.67 -11.59
N VAL A 386 -0.30 23.64 -10.26
CA VAL A 386 0.75 24.20 -9.41
C VAL A 386 1.89 23.20 -9.30
N ASP A 387 3.08 23.60 -9.75
CA ASP A 387 4.32 22.91 -9.43
C ASP A 387 4.59 23.07 -7.93
N ARG A 388 4.50 21.96 -7.19
CA ARG A 388 4.85 21.90 -5.77
C ARG A 388 6.28 21.38 -5.71
N LEU A 389 7.17 22.20 -5.14
CA LEU A 389 8.61 21.92 -5.04
C LEU A 389 8.98 20.57 -4.39
N SER A 390 8.01 19.84 -3.83
CA SER A 390 8.18 18.52 -3.23
C SER A 390 8.31 17.35 -4.22
N GLY A 391 8.52 17.60 -5.52
CA GLY A 391 8.94 16.54 -6.47
C GLY A 391 8.55 16.79 -7.93
N TRP A 392 9.35 16.22 -8.85
CA TRP A 392 9.22 16.39 -10.30
C TRP A 392 7.88 16.00 -10.91
N LEU A 393 7.07 15.16 -10.23
CA LEU A 393 5.75 14.77 -10.73
C LEU A 393 4.83 15.97 -10.96
N SER A 394 4.93 16.99 -10.11
CA SER A 394 4.14 18.21 -10.25
C SER A 394 4.75 19.18 -11.27
N THR A 395 6.08 19.19 -11.42
CA THR A 395 6.77 19.81 -12.57
C THR A 395 6.24 19.25 -13.88
N TYR A 396 6.18 17.92 -14.03
CA TYR A 396 5.63 17.28 -15.23
C TYR A 396 4.19 17.73 -15.51
N ASP A 397 3.31 17.64 -14.51
CA ASP A 397 1.89 17.99 -14.68
C ASP A 397 1.71 19.48 -15.03
N MET A 398 2.58 20.37 -14.51
CA MET A 398 2.63 21.78 -14.90
C MET A 398 3.06 21.95 -16.36
N LEU A 399 4.17 21.33 -16.77
CA LEU A 399 4.68 21.44 -18.14
C LEU A 399 3.67 20.90 -19.16
N GLU A 400 3.08 19.73 -18.89
CA GLU A 400 2.03 19.13 -19.72
C GLU A 400 0.82 20.08 -19.84
N ARG A 401 0.37 20.67 -18.73
CA ARG A 401 -0.73 21.65 -18.75
C ARG A 401 -0.37 22.93 -19.50
N LEU A 402 0.87 23.39 -19.44
CA LEU A 402 1.30 24.55 -20.22
C LEU A 402 1.31 24.24 -21.71
N CYS A 403 1.75 23.05 -22.12
CA CYS A 403 1.65 22.59 -23.51
C CYS A 403 0.19 22.61 -24.00
N ASP A 404 -0.77 22.14 -23.18
CA ASP A 404 -2.21 22.22 -23.47
C ASP A 404 -2.69 23.69 -23.66
N LEU A 405 -2.10 24.62 -22.91
CA LEU A 405 -2.46 26.05 -22.89
C LEU A 405 -1.61 26.91 -23.85
N LYS A 406 -0.77 26.31 -24.69
CA LYS A 406 0.16 27.02 -25.56
C LYS A 406 -0.53 28.10 -26.41
N THR A 407 -1.65 27.75 -27.05
CA THR A 407 -2.41 28.67 -27.91
C THR A 407 -2.92 29.88 -27.12
N PHE A 408 -3.53 29.63 -25.96
CA PHE A 408 -4.00 30.70 -25.07
C PHE A 408 -2.85 31.62 -24.64
N CYS A 409 -1.70 31.06 -24.24
CA CYS A 409 -0.54 31.87 -23.85
C CYS A 409 -0.03 32.72 -25.01
N GLN A 410 0.01 32.18 -26.22
CA GLN A 410 0.44 32.90 -27.42
C GLN A 410 -0.53 34.04 -27.79
N ASP A 411 -1.84 33.79 -27.72
CA ASP A 411 -2.87 34.79 -28.02
C ASP A 411 -2.87 35.94 -26.99
N MET A 412 -2.56 35.63 -25.73
CA MET A 412 -2.55 36.61 -24.63
C MET A 412 -1.21 37.31 -24.45
N ALA A 413 -0.11 36.75 -24.96
CA ALA A 413 1.25 37.31 -24.82
C ALA A 413 1.38 38.79 -25.26
N PRO A 414 0.68 39.28 -26.32
CA PRO A 414 0.71 40.71 -26.67
C PRO A 414 0.15 41.64 -25.57
N THR A 415 -0.78 41.13 -24.75
CA THR A 415 -1.39 41.89 -23.65
C THR A 415 -0.71 41.61 -22.31
N ILE A 416 -0.22 40.38 -22.10
CA ILE A 416 0.39 39.90 -20.87
C ILE A 416 1.77 39.33 -21.21
N GLN A 417 2.77 40.21 -21.20
CA GLN A 417 4.14 39.86 -21.64
C GLN A 417 4.76 38.71 -20.84
N GLU A 418 4.38 38.52 -19.58
CA GLU A 418 4.91 37.43 -18.74
C GLU A 418 4.45 36.04 -19.17
N LEU A 419 3.47 35.94 -20.08
CA LEU A 419 3.07 34.67 -20.72
C LEU A 419 3.92 34.32 -21.94
N HIS A 420 4.78 35.23 -22.39
CA HIS A 420 5.60 35.04 -23.57
C HIS A 420 6.73 34.03 -23.31
N LEU A 421 6.73 32.97 -24.12
CA LEU A 421 7.88 32.08 -24.33
C LEU A 421 8.18 32.04 -25.83
N LYS A 422 9.45 31.90 -26.18
CA LYS A 422 9.92 31.77 -27.56
C LYS A 422 9.37 30.48 -28.18
N GLY A 423 9.23 30.46 -29.51
CA GLY A 423 8.78 29.27 -30.25
C GLY A 423 9.61 28.03 -29.90
N LEU A 424 10.94 28.18 -29.88
CA LEU A 424 11.88 27.12 -29.50
C LEU A 424 11.67 26.64 -28.05
N GLU A 425 11.39 27.53 -27.10
CA GLU A 425 11.15 27.14 -25.70
C GLU A 425 9.87 26.30 -25.55
N TRP A 426 8.84 26.57 -26.36
CA TRP A 426 7.64 25.73 -26.42
C TRP A 426 7.94 24.35 -27.02
N GLU A 427 8.79 24.28 -28.03
CA GLU A 427 9.20 23.01 -28.66
C GLU A 427 10.04 22.18 -27.69
N GLU A 428 11.06 22.77 -27.07
CA GLU A 428 11.90 22.15 -26.05
C GLU A 428 11.06 21.64 -24.87
N MET A 429 10.05 22.41 -24.44
CA MET A 429 9.13 21.95 -23.38
C MET A 429 8.29 20.76 -23.82
N GLY A 430 7.83 20.75 -25.08
CA GLY A 430 7.13 19.61 -25.67
C GLY A 430 8.00 18.35 -25.69
N LEU A 431 9.27 18.47 -26.08
CA LEU A 431 10.23 17.36 -26.03
C LEU A 431 10.47 16.90 -24.58
N LEU A 432 10.68 17.82 -23.64
CA LEU A 432 10.90 17.49 -22.23
C LEU A 432 9.69 16.72 -21.63
N VAL A 433 8.46 17.15 -21.92
CA VAL A 433 7.23 16.44 -21.52
C VAL A 433 7.15 15.06 -22.17
N CYS A 434 7.53 14.94 -23.44
CA CYS A 434 7.57 13.65 -24.13
C CYS A 434 8.55 12.69 -23.44
N THR A 435 9.78 13.15 -23.17
CA THR A 435 10.86 12.36 -22.56
C THR A 435 10.58 11.98 -21.11
N LEU A 436 9.92 12.83 -20.32
CA LEU A 436 9.54 12.51 -18.94
C LEU A 436 8.30 11.60 -18.84
N LYS A 437 7.54 11.42 -19.92
CA LYS A 437 6.28 10.67 -19.89
C LYS A 437 6.44 9.19 -19.49
N PRO A 438 7.43 8.42 -19.99
CA PRO A 438 7.67 7.06 -19.52
C PRO A 438 7.90 7.02 -18.01
N ALA A 439 8.71 7.95 -17.49
CA ALA A 439 8.95 8.05 -16.05
C ALA A 439 7.67 8.37 -15.28
N LYS A 440 6.80 9.27 -15.80
CA LYS A 440 5.52 9.62 -15.15
C LYS A 440 4.59 8.42 -15.07
N VAL A 441 4.54 7.61 -16.13
CA VAL A 441 3.75 6.37 -16.16
C VAL A 441 4.30 5.36 -15.15
N THR A 442 5.62 5.16 -15.13
CA THR A 442 6.26 4.27 -14.15
C THR A 442 6.00 4.73 -12.72
N ALA A 443 6.22 6.01 -12.39
CA ALA A 443 5.94 6.56 -11.07
C ALA A 443 4.51 6.30 -10.58
N ARG A 444 3.50 6.34 -11.48
CA ARG A 444 2.12 5.97 -11.12
C ARG A 444 1.97 4.46 -10.84
N LEU A 445 2.65 3.61 -11.60
CA LEU A 445 2.67 2.16 -11.35
C LEU A 445 3.33 1.82 -10.00
N LEU A 446 4.37 2.57 -9.61
CA LEU A 446 5.09 2.37 -8.34
C LEU A 446 4.23 2.64 -7.09
N GLN A 447 3.02 3.17 -7.28
CA GLN A 447 2.03 3.40 -6.23
C GLN A 447 1.05 2.23 -6.06
N SER A 448 1.23 1.14 -6.81
CA SER A 448 0.42 -0.07 -6.69
C SER A 448 0.63 -0.76 -5.34
N GLU A 449 -0.46 -1.25 -4.75
CA GLU A 449 -0.43 -1.97 -3.46
C GLU A 449 0.13 -3.39 -3.61
N GLN A 450 -0.05 -4.01 -4.77
CA GLN A 450 0.43 -5.36 -5.08
C GLN A 450 1.76 -5.33 -5.86
N LEU A 451 2.63 -4.35 -5.55
CA LEU A 451 3.89 -4.16 -6.26
C LEU A 451 5.00 -5.05 -5.67
N THR A 452 5.43 -6.06 -6.44
CA THR A 452 6.60 -6.89 -6.10
C THR A 452 7.90 -6.24 -6.56
N ALA A 453 9.04 -6.70 -6.03
CA ALA A 453 10.36 -6.26 -6.49
C ALA A 453 10.59 -6.55 -7.99
N GLY A 454 10.12 -7.69 -8.48
CA GLY A 454 10.17 -8.02 -9.91
C GLY A 454 9.32 -7.10 -10.77
N ASP A 455 8.07 -6.82 -10.37
CA ASP A 455 7.20 -5.88 -11.10
C ASP A 455 7.78 -4.45 -11.12
N PHE A 456 8.34 -4.00 -9.99
CA PHE A 456 9.07 -2.74 -9.90
C PHE A 456 10.26 -2.72 -10.88
N PHE A 457 11.08 -3.78 -10.88
CA PHE A 457 12.25 -3.84 -11.74
C PHE A 457 11.86 -3.90 -13.22
N GLY A 458 10.80 -4.65 -13.56
CA GLY A 458 10.20 -4.65 -14.89
C GLY A 458 9.70 -3.28 -15.35
N ALA A 459 9.14 -2.49 -14.43
CA ALA A 459 8.70 -1.12 -14.71
C ALA A 459 9.87 -0.14 -14.89
N TRP A 460 10.93 -0.31 -14.09
CA TRP A 460 12.19 0.41 -14.24
C TRP A 460 12.81 0.20 -15.62
N LEU A 461 12.96 -1.07 -16.03
CA LEU A 461 13.51 -1.43 -17.34
C LEU A 461 12.64 -0.89 -18.48
N LYS A 462 11.31 -1.00 -18.36
CA LYS A 462 10.39 -0.45 -19.35
C LYS A 462 10.56 1.07 -19.50
N CYS A 463 10.63 1.80 -18.39
CA CYS A 463 10.89 3.25 -18.40
C CYS A 463 12.18 3.57 -19.16
N LYS A 464 13.26 2.86 -18.83
CA LYS A 464 14.57 3.04 -19.47
C LYS A 464 14.49 2.82 -20.99
N ILE A 465 13.92 1.69 -21.41
CA ILE A 465 13.79 1.34 -22.83
C ILE A 465 12.89 2.35 -23.58
N GLU A 466 11.77 2.75 -22.99
CA GLU A 466 10.86 3.72 -23.62
C GLU A 466 11.47 5.12 -23.71
N THR A 467 12.25 5.53 -22.71
CA THR A 467 12.97 6.81 -22.71
C THR A 467 14.08 6.79 -23.77
N ASP A 468 14.87 5.72 -23.84
CA ASP A 468 15.95 5.57 -24.80
C ASP A 468 15.45 5.65 -26.26
N LYS A 469 14.30 5.04 -26.54
CA LYS A 469 13.63 5.10 -27.86
C LYS A 469 13.24 6.51 -28.30
N ILE A 470 13.01 7.44 -27.36
CA ILE A 470 12.68 8.83 -27.68
C ILE A 470 13.92 9.55 -28.24
N GLY A 471 15.10 9.25 -27.68
CA GLY A 471 16.37 9.84 -28.08
C GLY A 471 16.51 11.32 -27.72
N GLY A 472 17.66 11.89 -28.09
CA GLY A 472 18.01 13.28 -27.82
C GLY A 472 18.73 13.50 -26.48
N PRO A 473 19.33 14.68 -26.26
CA PRO A 473 20.29 14.90 -25.17
C PRO A 473 19.72 14.64 -23.78
N PHE A 474 18.50 15.12 -23.51
CA PHE A 474 17.86 14.93 -22.21
C PHE A 474 17.41 13.47 -21.98
N ALA A 475 17.02 12.74 -23.03
CA ALA A 475 16.65 11.33 -22.90
C ALA A 475 17.87 10.47 -22.56
N THR A 476 19.00 10.72 -23.23
CA THR A 476 20.28 10.07 -22.92
C THR A 476 20.70 10.36 -21.47
N LEU A 477 20.64 11.63 -21.05
CA LEU A 477 20.92 12.00 -19.66
C LEU A 477 20.01 11.27 -18.65
N LEU A 478 18.70 11.23 -18.91
CA LEU A 478 17.76 10.54 -18.03
C LEU A 478 18.05 9.04 -17.94
N VAL A 479 18.39 8.39 -19.05
CA VAL A 479 18.80 6.98 -19.07
C VAL A 479 20.11 6.77 -18.30
N GLU A 480 21.08 7.68 -18.41
CA GLU A 480 22.31 7.64 -17.62
C GLU A 480 22.04 7.77 -16.12
N CYS A 481 21.19 8.70 -15.69
CA CYS A 481 20.78 8.85 -14.30
C CYS A 481 20.06 7.60 -13.78
N LEU A 482 19.18 7.00 -14.59
CA LEU A 482 18.54 5.72 -14.27
C LEU A 482 19.58 4.60 -14.14
N ASN A 483 20.51 4.44 -15.08
CA ASN A 483 21.58 3.43 -14.95
C ASN A 483 22.43 3.66 -13.69
N ARG A 484 22.77 4.93 -13.41
CA ARG A 484 23.52 5.31 -12.22
C ARG A 484 22.75 5.00 -10.94
N ARG A 485 21.43 5.09 -10.87
CA ARG A 485 20.73 4.71 -9.63
C ARG A 485 20.34 3.23 -9.55
N GLN A 486 20.36 2.53 -10.69
CA GLN A 486 20.03 1.12 -10.76
C GLN A 486 21.01 0.24 -9.96
N HIS A 487 22.31 0.59 -9.90
CA HIS A 487 23.28 -0.21 -9.13
C HIS A 487 22.95 -0.25 -7.64
N MET A 488 22.50 0.87 -7.07
CA MET A 488 22.11 0.96 -5.65
C MET A 488 20.97 0.01 -5.26
N LEU A 489 20.12 -0.37 -6.22
CA LEU A 489 19.06 -1.34 -5.98
C LEU A 489 19.63 -2.74 -5.71
N PHE A 490 20.73 -3.08 -6.37
CA PHE A 490 21.38 -4.39 -6.27
C PHE A 490 22.39 -4.47 -5.12
N GLU A 491 22.75 -3.35 -4.49
CA GLU A 491 23.47 -3.37 -3.20
C GLU A 491 22.57 -3.86 -2.06
N ASN A 492 21.26 -3.90 -2.28
CA ASN A 492 20.26 -4.33 -1.31
C ASN A 492 19.98 -5.83 -1.41
N GLU A 493 20.54 -6.62 -0.48
CA GLU A 493 20.39 -8.08 -0.49
C GLU A 493 18.91 -8.55 -0.44
N PRO A 494 18.01 -7.95 0.38
CA PRO A 494 16.58 -8.26 0.31
C PRO A 494 15.94 -8.00 -1.06
N PHE A 495 16.28 -6.91 -1.74
CA PHE A 495 15.79 -6.63 -3.10
C PHE A 495 16.30 -7.67 -4.09
N LEU A 496 17.59 -8.01 -4.04
CA LEU A 496 18.19 -9.08 -4.85
C LEU A 496 17.50 -10.42 -4.65
N ALA A 497 17.28 -10.82 -3.39
CA ALA A 497 16.57 -12.05 -3.02
C ALA A 497 15.15 -12.08 -3.60
N ALA A 498 14.41 -10.99 -3.48
CA ALA A 498 13.06 -10.87 -4.03
C ALA A 498 13.04 -10.91 -5.57
N VAL A 499 14.02 -10.31 -6.26
CA VAL A 499 14.14 -10.39 -7.74
C VAL A 499 14.56 -11.79 -8.20
N PHE A 500 15.44 -12.47 -7.47
CA PHE A 500 15.84 -13.86 -7.78
C PHE A 500 14.64 -14.82 -7.68
N LEU A 501 13.78 -14.65 -6.67
CA LEU A 501 12.53 -15.41 -6.53
C LEU A 501 11.46 -15.06 -7.57
N ASP A 502 11.70 -14.09 -8.45
CA ASP A 502 10.84 -13.83 -9.60
C ASP A 502 11.37 -14.55 -10.84
N PRO A 503 10.75 -15.66 -11.28
CA PRO A 503 11.21 -16.44 -12.43
C PRO A 503 11.12 -15.67 -13.75
N ARG A 504 10.45 -14.51 -13.79
CA ARG A 504 10.39 -13.63 -14.96
C ARG A 504 11.68 -12.82 -15.12
N TYR A 505 12.34 -12.46 -14.00
CA TYR A 505 13.43 -11.50 -13.95
C TYR A 505 14.76 -12.04 -13.41
N LYS A 506 14.78 -13.21 -12.76
CA LYS A 506 16.02 -13.82 -12.21
C LYS A 506 17.17 -13.94 -13.22
N VAL A 507 16.84 -14.14 -14.50
CA VAL A 507 17.82 -14.26 -15.60
C VAL A 507 18.62 -12.97 -15.85
N LEU A 508 18.19 -11.84 -15.29
CA LEU A 508 18.86 -10.55 -15.41
C LEU A 508 19.92 -10.32 -14.33
N LEU A 509 19.99 -11.20 -13.32
CA LEU A 509 21.00 -11.12 -12.28
C LEU A 509 22.33 -11.70 -12.77
N THR A 510 23.44 -11.10 -12.36
CA THR A 510 24.77 -11.68 -12.57
C THR A 510 24.96 -12.92 -11.69
N GLU A 511 25.99 -13.72 -11.98
CA GLU A 511 26.33 -14.88 -11.15
C GLU A 511 26.64 -14.46 -9.70
N ALA A 512 27.43 -13.39 -9.51
CA ALA A 512 27.72 -12.85 -8.18
C ALA A 512 26.45 -12.39 -7.44
N GLN A 513 25.56 -11.67 -8.12
CA GLN A 513 24.27 -11.25 -7.54
C GLN A 513 23.37 -12.44 -7.19
N THR A 514 23.41 -13.48 -8.02
CA THR A 514 22.66 -14.72 -7.82
C THR A 514 23.14 -15.44 -6.55
N GLU A 515 24.45 -15.58 -6.36
CA GLU A 515 25.00 -16.21 -5.15
C GLU A 515 24.72 -15.39 -3.88
N GLN A 516 24.78 -14.06 -3.95
CA GLN A 516 24.37 -13.18 -2.85
C GLN A 516 22.88 -13.37 -2.50
N ALA A 517 22.00 -13.41 -3.51
CA ALA A 517 20.58 -13.65 -3.32
C ALA A 517 20.32 -15.01 -2.66
N LYS A 518 20.98 -16.08 -3.11
CA LYS A 518 20.84 -17.43 -2.53
C LYS A 518 21.30 -17.47 -1.07
N SER A 519 22.46 -16.87 -0.77
CA SER A 519 22.97 -16.78 0.61
C SER A 519 21.97 -16.07 1.54
N ARG A 520 21.42 -14.95 1.08
CA ARG A 520 20.39 -14.19 1.83
C ARG A 520 19.10 -15.00 2.04
N LEU A 521 18.66 -15.74 1.03
CA LEU A 521 17.48 -16.60 1.09
C LEU A 521 17.66 -17.76 2.06
N CYS A 522 18.87 -18.35 2.12
CA CYS A 522 19.21 -19.34 3.12
C CYS A 522 19.11 -18.79 4.55
N ASN A 523 19.57 -17.55 4.79
CA ASN A 523 19.41 -16.91 6.11
C ASN A 523 17.92 -16.65 6.43
N ALA A 524 17.14 -16.20 5.46
CA ALA A 524 15.69 -16.02 5.61
C ALA A 524 14.98 -17.34 5.95
N TRP A 525 15.41 -18.45 5.36
CA TRP A 525 14.90 -19.77 5.69
C TRP A 525 15.17 -20.16 7.14
N GLY A 526 16.40 -19.93 7.63
CA GLY A 526 16.74 -20.15 9.04
C GLY A 526 15.82 -19.37 9.98
N MET A 527 15.50 -18.11 9.66
CA MET A 527 14.52 -17.32 10.42
C MET A 527 13.13 -17.98 10.42
N ILE A 528 12.64 -18.39 9.24
CA ILE A 528 11.32 -19.04 9.10
C ILE A 528 11.23 -20.33 9.91
N GLN A 529 12.33 -21.09 9.99
CA GLN A 529 12.40 -22.32 10.78
C GLN A 529 12.38 -22.03 12.28
N ALA A 530 13.18 -21.07 12.77
CA ALA A 530 13.19 -20.66 14.18
C ALA A 530 11.79 -20.20 14.65
N LEU A 531 11.09 -19.43 13.80
CA LEU A 531 9.71 -18.99 14.07
C LEU A 531 8.68 -20.13 14.07
N SER A 532 8.99 -21.24 13.39
CA SER A 532 8.12 -22.43 13.34
C SER A 532 8.34 -23.34 14.56
N GLN A 533 9.57 -23.45 15.08
CA GLN A 533 9.93 -24.27 16.25
C GLN A 533 9.35 -23.72 17.56
N ASN A 534 9.25 -22.39 17.71
CA ASN A 534 8.59 -21.75 18.85
C ASN A 534 7.08 -22.09 18.99
N LYS A 535 6.46 -22.79 18.03
CA LYS A 535 5.08 -23.30 18.15
C LYS A 535 4.96 -24.62 18.92
N GLN A 536 6.05 -25.32 19.24
CA GLN A 536 6.01 -26.66 19.85
C GLN A 536 6.51 -26.77 21.31
N GLN A 537 6.67 -25.67 22.05
CA GLN A 537 6.88 -25.77 23.50
C GLN A 537 5.55 -26.09 24.22
N PHE A 538 5.20 -27.37 24.25
CA PHE A 538 4.36 -27.97 25.30
C PHE A 538 5.27 -28.45 26.46
N PRO A 539 4.77 -28.57 27.70
CA PRO A 539 5.61 -28.94 28.84
C PRO A 539 6.22 -30.32 28.59
N LEU A 540 7.56 -30.39 28.59
CA LEU A 540 8.31 -31.64 28.50
C LEU A 540 7.83 -32.58 29.61
N THR A 541 7.12 -33.63 29.22
CA THR A 541 6.96 -34.81 30.07
C THR A 541 8.29 -35.54 29.99
N GLU A 542 8.97 -35.68 31.12
CA GLU A 542 10.21 -36.44 31.25
C GLU A 542 10.00 -37.86 30.71
N VAL A 543 10.52 -38.12 29.51
CA VAL A 543 10.67 -39.49 29.02
C VAL A 543 11.95 -40.03 29.65
N TYR A 544 11.78 -40.87 30.67
CA TYR A 544 12.82 -41.76 31.16
C TYR A 544 13.36 -42.58 29.99
N VAL A 545 14.57 -42.24 29.52
CA VAL A 545 15.32 -43.10 28.60
C VAL A 545 15.97 -44.18 29.45
N GLU A 546 15.53 -45.42 29.26
CA GLU A 546 16.14 -46.59 29.88
C GLU A 546 17.62 -46.69 29.48
N SER A 547 18.49 -46.66 30.48
CA SER A 547 19.92 -46.86 30.33
C SER A 547 20.22 -48.31 29.95
N SER A 548 20.50 -48.56 28.68
CA SER A 548 21.18 -49.78 28.25
C SER A 548 22.66 -49.68 28.66
N THR A 549 23.07 -50.58 29.53
CA THR A 549 24.43 -50.78 30.03
C THR A 549 25.44 -50.99 28.89
N GLY A 550 26.46 -50.14 28.79
CA GLY A 550 27.62 -50.33 27.90
C GLY A 550 28.72 -49.32 28.24
N ASP A 551 29.85 -49.84 28.72
CA ASP A 551 31.17 -49.23 29.04
C ASP A 551 31.27 -47.71 29.26
N ALA A 552 31.61 -47.35 30.50
CA ALA A 552 32.01 -46.00 30.89
C ALA A 552 33.53 -45.85 30.72
N ASP A 553 33.94 -45.29 29.58
CA ASP A 553 35.15 -44.49 29.30
C ASP A 553 35.63 -44.66 27.85
N ASP A 554 34.72 -44.64 26.87
CA ASP A 554 35.15 -44.45 25.48
C ASP A 554 35.26 -42.95 25.19
N GLU A 555 36.37 -42.35 25.64
CA GLU A 555 36.74 -40.96 25.34
C GLU A 555 36.66 -40.67 23.82
N ILE A 556 36.85 -41.69 22.98
CA ILE A 556 36.71 -41.59 21.54
C ILE A 556 35.23 -41.47 21.15
N GLU A 557 34.31 -42.23 21.74
CA GLU A 557 32.87 -42.09 21.51
C GLU A 557 32.35 -40.73 21.98
N GLU A 558 32.87 -40.20 23.08
CA GLU A 558 32.51 -38.85 23.55
C GLU A 558 33.07 -37.75 22.63
N MET A 559 34.30 -37.91 22.13
CA MET A 559 34.87 -37.07 21.08
C MET A 559 34.09 -37.16 19.75
N LEU A 560 33.66 -38.36 19.34
CA LEU A 560 32.86 -38.56 18.14
C LEU A 560 31.48 -37.93 18.29
N ARG A 561 30.82 -38.07 19.44
CA ARG A 561 29.56 -37.38 19.75
C ARG A 561 29.72 -35.87 19.85
N ALA A 562 30.84 -35.37 20.37
CA ALA A 562 31.18 -33.94 20.33
C ALA A 562 31.34 -33.47 18.87
N ARG A 563 32.02 -34.24 18.03
CA ARG A 563 32.20 -33.95 16.60
C ARG A 563 30.91 -34.06 15.80
N GLU A 564 30.02 -34.99 16.16
CA GLU A 564 28.68 -35.11 15.59
C GLU A 564 27.76 -33.99 16.06
N ARG A 565 27.92 -33.46 17.27
CA ARG A 565 27.23 -32.24 17.72
C ARG A 565 27.75 -31.00 16.99
N GLU A 566 29.06 -30.92 16.73
CA GLU A 566 29.69 -29.85 15.92
C GLU A 566 29.31 -29.93 14.42
N ASN A 567 29.27 -31.13 13.82
CA ASN A 567 28.89 -31.35 12.41
C ASN A 567 27.38 -31.51 12.20
N GLY A 568 26.63 -31.73 13.28
CA GLY A 568 25.21 -32.08 13.28
C GLY A 568 24.30 -30.92 13.58
N ASP A 569 24.79 -29.67 13.54
CA ASP A 569 23.95 -28.49 13.61
C ASP A 569 22.82 -28.62 12.57
N GLU A 570 21.61 -28.88 13.05
CA GLU A 570 20.42 -29.00 12.20
C GLU A 570 20.24 -27.72 11.35
N GLY A 571 20.70 -26.58 11.87
CA GLY A 571 20.76 -25.31 11.13
C GLY A 571 21.62 -25.40 9.87
N MET A 572 22.84 -25.92 9.99
CA MET A 572 23.75 -26.11 8.84
C MET A 572 23.20 -27.11 7.81
N LYS A 573 22.61 -28.22 8.26
CA LYS A 573 21.96 -29.19 7.36
C LYS A 573 20.78 -28.57 6.60
N CYS A 574 19.94 -27.79 7.28
CA CYS A 574 18.82 -27.08 6.66
C CYS A 574 19.29 -26.04 5.64
N LYS A 575 20.37 -25.31 5.96
CA LYS A 575 20.99 -24.34 5.05
C LYS A 575 21.50 -24.98 3.76
N ILE A 576 22.15 -26.15 3.86
CA ILE A 576 22.65 -26.92 2.71
C ILE A 576 21.49 -27.42 1.84
N MET A 577 20.43 -27.95 2.45
CA MET A 577 19.24 -28.41 1.73
C MET A 577 18.57 -27.28 0.96
N MET A 578 18.34 -26.13 1.61
CA MET A 578 17.75 -24.96 0.95
C MET A 578 18.63 -24.43 -0.18
N MET A 579 19.96 -24.37 0.01
CA MET A 579 20.89 -23.99 -1.05
C MET A 579 20.79 -24.92 -2.28
N SER A 580 20.65 -26.23 -2.07
CA SER A 580 20.43 -27.19 -3.15
C SER A 580 19.14 -26.91 -3.93
N MET A 581 18.03 -26.64 -3.23
CA MET A 581 16.76 -26.28 -3.85
C MET A 581 16.87 -24.99 -4.67
N LEU A 582 17.56 -23.98 -4.14
CA LEU A 582 17.78 -22.70 -4.83
C LEU A 582 18.66 -22.86 -6.07
N ASN A 583 19.65 -23.76 -6.04
CA ASN A 583 20.47 -24.11 -7.21
C ASN A 583 19.66 -24.81 -8.30
N ALA A 584 18.78 -25.74 -7.93
CA ALA A 584 17.85 -26.37 -8.87
C ALA A 584 16.91 -25.32 -9.49
N TYR A 585 16.31 -24.46 -8.65
CA TYR A 585 15.46 -23.36 -9.11
C TYR A 585 16.19 -22.37 -10.03
N SER A 586 17.46 -22.08 -9.77
CA SER A 586 18.27 -21.19 -10.63
C SER A 586 18.33 -21.67 -12.09
N SER A 587 18.18 -22.97 -12.32
CA SER A 587 18.24 -23.61 -13.62
C SER A 587 16.86 -23.75 -14.30
N GLU A 588 15.77 -23.43 -13.61
CA GLU A 588 14.42 -23.51 -14.16
C GLU A 588 14.15 -22.46 -15.24
N ALA A 589 13.32 -22.83 -16.23
CA ALA A 589 12.95 -21.98 -17.34
C ALA A 589 12.27 -20.67 -16.88
N ARG A 590 12.52 -19.60 -17.64
CA ARG A 590 11.94 -18.28 -17.38
C ARG A 590 10.42 -18.29 -17.54
N LEU A 591 9.72 -17.69 -16.59
CA LEU A 591 8.28 -17.44 -16.69
C LEU A 591 7.98 -16.27 -17.65
N LYS A 592 6.86 -16.34 -18.38
CA LYS A 592 6.41 -15.22 -19.22
C LYS A 592 6.12 -13.98 -18.36
N ARG A 593 6.33 -12.79 -18.93
CA ARG A 593 6.30 -11.53 -18.18
C ARG A 593 4.90 -11.22 -17.62
N GLU A 594 3.87 -11.60 -18.35
CA GLU A 594 2.47 -11.29 -18.08
C GLU A 594 1.83 -12.21 -17.02
N GLU A 595 2.54 -13.28 -16.64
CA GLU A 595 2.06 -14.25 -15.65
C GLU A 595 2.12 -13.69 -14.23
N ASN A 596 1.24 -14.19 -13.36
CA ASN A 596 1.19 -13.80 -11.95
C ASN A 596 2.17 -14.64 -11.12
N ILE A 597 3.11 -13.97 -10.45
CA ILE A 597 4.14 -14.61 -9.63
C ILE A 597 3.59 -15.41 -8.45
N PHE A 598 2.52 -14.94 -7.79
CA PHE A 598 1.91 -15.67 -6.67
C PHE A 598 1.25 -16.97 -7.13
N ARG A 599 0.58 -16.96 -8.29
CA ARG A 599 0.02 -18.17 -8.90
C ARG A 599 1.09 -19.16 -9.33
N TYR A 600 2.22 -18.68 -9.84
CA TYR A 600 3.37 -19.52 -10.13
C TYR A 600 3.82 -20.27 -8.87
N TRP A 601 4.11 -19.53 -7.79
CA TRP A 601 4.56 -20.14 -6.54
C TRP A 601 3.51 -21.06 -5.93
N LEU A 602 2.22 -20.69 -5.97
CA LEU A 602 1.15 -21.57 -5.51
C LEU A 602 1.11 -22.89 -6.29
N SER A 603 1.38 -22.88 -7.59
CA SER A 603 1.44 -24.10 -8.39
C SER A 603 2.65 -24.98 -8.06
N THR A 604 3.75 -24.39 -7.58
CA THR A 604 4.96 -25.13 -7.18
C THR A 604 4.91 -25.66 -5.75
N SER A 605 3.90 -25.25 -4.95
CA SER A 605 3.78 -25.65 -3.54
C SER A 605 3.62 -27.17 -3.34
N GLN A 606 3.08 -27.88 -4.31
CA GLN A 606 2.95 -29.35 -4.28
C GLN A 606 4.27 -30.07 -4.59
N ILE A 607 5.18 -29.40 -5.29
CA ILE A 607 6.47 -29.95 -5.72
C ILE A 607 7.53 -29.66 -4.66
N ASN A 608 7.60 -28.41 -4.21
CA ASN A 608 8.57 -27.97 -3.21
C ASN A 608 7.91 -26.99 -2.23
N ALA A 609 7.33 -27.54 -1.15
CA ALA A 609 6.60 -26.78 -0.14
C ALA A 609 7.51 -25.80 0.62
N ASP A 610 8.76 -26.16 0.88
CA ASP A 610 9.72 -25.34 1.62
C ASP A 610 10.17 -24.12 0.80
N LEU A 611 10.54 -24.35 -0.46
CA LEU A 611 10.90 -23.26 -1.37
C LEU A 611 9.69 -22.34 -1.64
N TYR A 612 8.49 -22.91 -1.77
CA TYR A 612 7.26 -22.13 -1.85
C TYR A 612 7.07 -21.24 -0.61
N LYS A 613 7.18 -21.82 0.60
CA LYS A 613 7.03 -21.09 1.87
C LYS A 613 8.07 -19.97 1.99
N LEU A 614 9.31 -20.22 1.62
CA LEU A 614 10.37 -19.21 1.55
C LEU A 614 10.00 -18.09 0.58
N ALA A 615 9.58 -18.44 -0.64
CA ALA A 615 9.27 -17.49 -1.68
C ALA A 615 8.14 -16.54 -1.28
N VAL A 616 7.01 -17.07 -0.81
CA VAL A 616 5.86 -16.23 -0.39
C VAL A 616 6.15 -15.40 0.86
N SER A 617 7.17 -15.77 1.64
CA SER A 617 7.63 -15.01 2.80
C SER A 617 8.60 -13.88 2.45
N VAL A 618 9.24 -13.88 1.26
CA VAL A 618 10.25 -12.88 0.85
C VAL A 618 9.76 -11.99 -0.31
N ILE A 619 8.97 -12.52 -1.24
CA ILE A 619 8.34 -11.75 -2.34
C ILE A 619 7.56 -10.50 -1.92
N PRO A 620 6.85 -10.45 -0.76
CA PRO A 620 6.20 -9.22 -0.31
C PRO A 620 7.21 -8.17 0.18
N PHE A 621 8.49 -8.26 -0.18
CA PHE A 621 9.48 -7.24 0.10
C PHE A 621 9.01 -5.84 -0.38
N PRO A 622 8.97 -4.85 0.52
CA PRO A 622 8.48 -3.52 0.19
C PRO A 622 9.48 -2.69 -0.63
N VAL A 623 9.13 -2.44 -1.89
CA VAL A 623 9.87 -1.56 -2.81
C VAL A 623 9.33 -0.12 -2.88
N THR A 624 8.27 0.17 -2.13
CA THR A 624 7.61 1.49 -2.11
C THR A 624 7.06 1.82 -0.73
N GLN A 625 7.11 3.10 -0.37
CA GLN A 625 6.58 3.65 0.88
C GLN A 625 5.33 4.51 0.69
N VAL A 626 4.74 4.53 -0.51
CA VAL A 626 3.53 5.30 -0.84
C VAL A 626 2.38 5.06 0.16
N SER A 627 2.31 3.88 0.75
CA SER A 627 1.37 3.58 1.83
C SER A 627 1.52 4.45 3.07
N VAL A 628 2.75 4.76 3.48
CA VAL A 628 3.02 5.63 4.63
C VAL A 628 2.74 7.09 4.27
N GLU A 629 3.08 7.53 3.04
CA GLU A 629 2.71 8.85 2.53
C GLU A 629 1.18 9.07 2.47
N ARG A 630 0.43 8.02 2.12
CA ARG A 630 -1.03 8.04 2.16
C ARG A 630 -1.56 8.10 3.59
N ALA A 631 -0.92 7.40 4.54
CA ALA A 631 -1.24 7.52 5.96
C ALA A 631 -1.08 8.96 6.45
N PHE A 632 -0.03 9.65 6.02
CA PHE A 632 0.19 11.07 6.30
C PHE A 632 -0.81 12.00 5.62
N SER A 633 -1.26 11.66 4.42
CA SER A 633 -2.36 12.40 3.77
C SER A 633 -3.66 12.25 4.56
N GLY A 634 -3.94 11.05 5.08
CA GLY A 634 -5.05 10.79 6.01
C GLY A 634 -4.93 11.60 7.30
N LEU A 635 -3.74 11.63 7.91
CA LEU A 635 -3.44 12.48 9.07
C LEU A 635 -3.68 13.96 8.77
N LYS A 636 -3.11 14.49 7.69
CA LYS A 636 -3.30 15.90 7.29
C LYS A 636 -4.78 16.24 7.12
N TYR A 637 -5.55 15.34 6.50
CA TYR A 637 -7.00 15.47 6.37
C TYR A 637 -7.68 15.55 7.74
N MET A 638 -7.40 14.60 8.64
CA MET A 638 -7.99 14.58 9.99
C MET A 638 -7.62 15.81 10.81
N LEU A 639 -6.34 16.20 10.82
CA LEU A 639 -5.85 17.38 11.54
C LEU A 639 -6.37 18.70 10.95
N SER A 640 -6.62 18.76 9.64
CA SER A 640 -7.24 19.94 9.01
C SER A 640 -8.69 20.15 9.46
N LEU A 641 -9.39 19.07 9.81
CA LEU A 641 -10.77 19.10 10.30
C LEU A 641 -10.86 19.24 11.82
N ARG A 642 -9.84 18.81 12.56
CA ARG A 642 -9.84 18.78 14.03
C ARG A 642 -8.46 19.14 14.59
N ALA A 643 -8.25 20.42 14.86
CA ALA A 643 -6.96 20.92 15.33
C ALA A 643 -6.62 20.52 16.79
N ARG A 644 -7.61 20.11 17.59
CA ARG A 644 -7.46 19.73 19.00
C ARG A 644 -8.20 18.42 19.28
N MET A 645 -7.46 17.31 19.33
CA MET A 645 -7.91 16.01 19.86
C MET A 645 -6.81 15.49 20.79
N ASN A 646 -7.17 14.64 21.74
CA ASN A 646 -6.15 13.91 22.49
C ASN A 646 -5.43 12.92 21.54
N ASP A 647 -4.21 12.54 21.91
CA ASP A 647 -3.35 11.74 21.04
C ASP A 647 -3.88 10.31 20.87
N ASN A 648 -4.39 9.69 21.94
CA ASN A 648 -4.92 8.32 21.90
C ASN A 648 -6.13 8.17 20.97
N THR A 649 -7.11 9.07 21.04
CA THR A 649 -8.30 9.09 20.19
C THR A 649 -7.93 9.42 18.75
N LEU A 650 -6.96 10.32 18.52
CA LEU A 650 -6.45 10.60 17.18
C LEU A 650 -5.80 9.34 16.59
N GLU A 651 -4.98 8.65 17.37
CA GLU A 651 -4.31 7.42 16.97
C GLU A 651 -5.32 6.31 16.65
N ASP A 652 -6.32 6.08 17.50
CA ASP A 652 -7.38 5.09 17.25
C ASP A 652 -8.16 5.40 15.97
N ILE A 653 -8.52 6.68 15.76
CA ILE A 653 -9.21 7.10 14.54
C ILE A 653 -8.35 6.81 13.30
N LEU A 654 -7.06 7.17 13.35
CA LEU A 654 -6.15 6.95 12.23
C LEU A 654 -5.91 5.47 12.01
N PHE A 655 -5.70 4.70 13.06
CA PHE A 655 -5.51 3.26 13.01
C PHE A 655 -6.70 2.56 12.35
N VAL A 656 -7.93 2.85 12.78
CA VAL A 656 -9.16 2.30 12.18
C VAL A 656 -9.31 2.74 10.73
N ARG A 657 -9.10 4.03 10.44
CA ARG A 657 -9.21 4.58 9.08
C ARG A 657 -8.24 3.88 8.12
N LEU A 658 -6.98 3.77 8.50
CA LEU A 658 -5.92 3.27 7.63
C LEU A 658 -6.04 1.77 7.42
N ASN A 659 -6.38 1.01 8.46
CA ASN A 659 -6.62 -0.42 8.30
C ASN A 659 -7.95 -0.73 7.58
N LYS A 660 -8.96 0.15 7.59
CA LYS A 660 -10.13 0.03 6.69
C LYS A 660 -9.81 0.40 5.24
N GLN A 661 -8.93 1.38 5.01
CA GLN A 661 -8.58 1.83 3.66
C GLN A 661 -7.58 0.91 2.95
N PHE A 662 -6.66 0.30 3.71
CA PHE A 662 -5.52 -0.45 3.15
C PHE A 662 -5.47 -1.91 3.58
N GLY A 663 -6.34 -2.34 4.50
CA GLY A 663 -6.37 -3.69 5.05
C GLY A 663 -7.47 -4.59 4.48
N VAL A 664 -7.79 -4.45 3.18
CA VAL A 664 -8.78 -5.28 2.48
C VAL A 664 -8.10 -6.24 1.51
#